data_AF-A0A934PZX9-F1
#
_entry.id   AF-A0A934PZX9-F1
#
_cell.length_a   1.000
_cell.length_b   1.000
_cell.length_c   1.000
_cell.angle_alpha   90.00
_cell.angle_beta   90.00
_cell.angle_gamma   90.00
#
_symmetry.space_group_name_H-M   'P 1'
#
loop_
_entity.id
_entity.type
_entity.pdbx_description
1 polymer ?
#
loop_
_entity_poly.entity_id
_entity_poly.type
_entity_poly.pdbx_seq_one_letter_code
_entity_poly.pdbx_strand_id
1 'polypeptide(L)'
;MAKQHDAPLSDFVSLSRLYQRSIRIDVDLGRTDALDGYVCHATSRAALESMATQLSQSNQRAFTLTGPFGGGKSSLAVALASALSDSKSVRQKARDLLRASEIRAFDTAFACRRSWLVVPVVGKRGSVVEELTKALHEARGARGEPKKLTPTALIDQICDLADSREWDGVLVLIDEMGKFLEASALELGDDVNFYQDLAERVGRIKGKAVVVGILHQAFAQYAKRLGAEAREGWTKVQGRFADIPLVAASDEVVELIGRAIVAKRREGLGDPAAAAIAASIRSRRPAVGPKFAESLSKCAPLHPAMAALLGPISKRQFGQNERSVFGFLASVEPHGFRSYLQATPAKDLRWYRPDDYWDYLRANLEPAILASPDGHRWAQAVEAVERAEAKSGDKLHVALIKNVAVIDLFRNGSGLAAELDVLAAIFSDVPRERVDAALSELAAMRVLLFKKHISAWSVFEGSDFDIEAAISQTRAAQPALDFGLLSSLANLHPVVAKRHYHDTGTMRWMNVALCRLGEAPRLADNFAPTRGEFGTFLLALPDKSADFKGSSRHAAQHARLRPWPVVVGVPPNFAKIEELGSELVALQQVQARHELQGDPVARREVHARLAEVRSSLQEELRSGILNARWQFGAEPAETGLKLSRIASKLADDLYEQSPSVWSELVNRAEPSSNSVKARRDLIHKMLSHEAVENLGIERFPAERGLYVALLGHPKLHVRAPDGNWKFAAPREDDESASFKGLWDATRTLLGDSAARVSATDIHKLWAAPPIGMRAGIMPVYLTAFLLANKGNLALYKDGIFIPELTEADLDEYLQDESRFSLRWIVIDEQKTAILEGVAKVLSELGATPESMDPLEAARGLVALVFSLPAWSQRTTRVGAKARAVRDTLLKASDPHKVLFVDLPAALDGQVGAQFVEELRAPVAELVGAYDQLLLGIEEAMLAELDASRNDLASLRARAAMLEGVSGDLRQEAFCARLAKHDGSRASIEGILSLAANKPPRDWNDRDIDAASLDIAQAALRFRRDEAFVAVKGRKPKTDAFAVVFGAGPDTRTLSRAFAVSDKHAPKVDELVDKLVADLTSQGLRTELLLAALAKTGMRLSEKDINDRSSTHG
;
A
#
# COMPACT_ATOMS: atom_id res chain seq x y z
N MET A 1 21.49 -53.55 40.68
CA MET A 1 20.11 -53.49 41.21
C MET A 1 19.28 -52.63 40.27
N ALA A 2 18.47 -53.26 39.41
CA ALA A 2 17.53 -52.55 38.57
C ALA A 2 16.46 -51.92 39.47
N LYS A 3 16.32 -50.58 39.44
CA LYS A 3 15.20 -49.89 40.09
C LYS A 3 13.92 -50.43 39.46
N GLN A 4 13.12 -51.17 40.24
CA GLN A 4 11.71 -51.42 39.89
C GLN A 4 11.07 -50.04 39.67
N HIS A 5 10.73 -49.72 38.42
CA HIS A 5 9.84 -48.61 38.16
C HIS A 5 8.48 -49.00 38.71
N ASP A 6 8.06 -48.34 39.79
CA ASP A 6 6.71 -48.53 40.33
C ASP A 6 5.67 -48.15 39.28
N ALA A 7 4.73 -49.04 39.03
CA ALA A 7 3.67 -48.81 38.04
C ALA A 7 2.80 -47.59 38.45
N PRO A 8 2.47 -46.68 37.52
CA PRO A 8 1.61 -45.53 37.79
C PRO A 8 0.16 -45.96 38.05
N LEU A 9 -0.62 -45.11 38.72
CA LEU A 9 -2.04 -45.36 38.97
C LEU A 9 -2.86 -45.55 37.68
N SER A 10 -2.43 -44.97 36.57
CA SER A 10 -3.07 -45.12 35.25
C SER A 10 -3.12 -46.57 34.74
N ASP A 11 -2.28 -47.47 35.26
CA ASP A 11 -2.30 -48.89 34.89
C ASP A 11 -3.42 -49.67 35.61
N PHE A 12 -3.94 -49.12 36.71
CA PHE A 12 -4.94 -49.72 37.57
C PHE A 12 -6.29 -48.99 37.57
N VAL A 13 -6.28 -47.69 37.29
CA VAL A 13 -7.44 -46.81 37.22
C VAL A 13 -7.54 -46.21 35.83
N SER A 14 -8.67 -46.40 35.18
CA SER A 14 -8.95 -45.86 33.86
C SER A 14 -10.36 -45.26 33.80
N LEU A 15 -10.58 -44.37 32.84
CA LEU A 15 -11.91 -43.85 32.56
C LEU A 15 -12.58 -44.72 31.49
N SER A 16 -13.84 -45.07 31.72
CA SER A 16 -14.64 -45.80 30.74
C SER A 16 -14.77 -44.99 29.45
N ARG A 17 -14.47 -45.63 28.31
CA ARG A 17 -14.55 -45.03 26.97
C ARG A 17 -15.96 -44.55 26.62
N LEU A 18 -16.99 -45.11 27.27
CA LEU A 18 -18.40 -44.74 27.08
C LEU A 18 -18.70 -43.30 27.53
N TYR A 19 -17.91 -42.74 28.46
CA TYR A 19 -18.08 -41.37 28.96
C TYR A 19 -17.13 -40.35 28.29
N GLN A 20 -16.35 -40.78 27.28
CA GLN A 20 -15.41 -39.93 26.54
C GLN A 20 -15.95 -39.44 25.19
N ARG A 21 -16.98 -40.09 24.63
CA ARG A 21 -17.57 -39.74 23.33
C ARG A 21 -18.75 -38.80 23.52
N SER A 22 -18.70 -37.61 22.92
CA SER A 22 -19.85 -36.71 22.80
C SER A 22 -20.89 -37.29 21.85
N ILE A 23 -22.16 -37.30 22.24
CA ILE A 23 -23.28 -37.75 21.39
C ILE A 23 -23.67 -36.63 20.42
N ARG A 24 -23.78 -36.96 19.14
CA ARG A 24 -24.32 -36.10 18.08
C ARG A 24 -25.59 -36.69 17.51
N ILE A 25 -26.70 -35.95 17.62
CA ILE A 25 -28.03 -36.49 17.28
C ILE A 25 -28.22 -36.85 15.82
N ASP A 26 -27.45 -36.27 14.89
CA ASP A 26 -27.55 -36.52 13.45
C ASP A 26 -26.71 -37.73 12.98
N VAL A 27 -25.64 -38.07 13.71
CA VAL A 27 -24.73 -39.18 13.38
C VAL A 27 -25.02 -40.44 14.20
N ASP A 28 -25.40 -40.27 15.46
CA ASP A 28 -25.55 -41.37 16.42
C ASP A 28 -26.96 -41.97 16.45
N LEU A 29 -27.92 -41.36 15.76
CA LEU A 29 -29.29 -41.85 15.69
C LEU A 29 -29.36 -43.21 14.97
N GLY A 30 -30.12 -44.15 15.54
CA GLY A 30 -30.33 -45.49 14.97
C GLY A 30 -29.18 -46.49 15.25
N ARG A 31 -28.10 -46.05 15.90
CA ARG A 31 -26.97 -46.91 16.27
C ARG A 31 -27.17 -47.54 17.65
N THR A 32 -27.05 -48.87 17.73
CA THR A 32 -27.18 -49.57 19.03
C THR A 32 -26.02 -49.27 19.98
N ASP A 33 -24.81 -48.97 19.46
CA ASP A 33 -23.63 -48.62 20.26
C ASP A 33 -23.72 -47.20 20.85
N ALA A 34 -24.51 -46.31 20.24
CA ALA A 34 -24.75 -44.97 20.78
C ALA A 34 -25.59 -44.97 22.08
N LEU A 35 -26.34 -46.06 22.32
CA LEU A 35 -27.12 -46.26 23.54
C LEU A 35 -26.28 -46.89 24.67
N ASP A 36 -25.09 -47.42 24.36
CA ASP A 36 -24.23 -48.05 25.34
C ASP A 36 -23.66 -47.01 26.31
N GLY A 37 -23.83 -47.24 27.62
CA GLY A 37 -23.33 -46.35 28.67
C GLY A 37 -24.23 -45.17 29.03
N TYR A 38 -25.34 -44.91 28.32
CA TYR A 38 -26.34 -43.97 28.79
C TYR A 38 -27.06 -44.50 30.04
N VAL A 39 -27.33 -43.62 30.99
CA VAL A 39 -28.04 -43.95 32.23
C VAL A 39 -29.25 -43.04 32.35
N CYS A 40 -30.45 -43.62 32.33
CA CYS A 40 -31.68 -42.89 32.57
C CYS A 40 -31.83 -42.61 34.08
N HIS A 41 -31.46 -41.40 34.50
CA HIS A 41 -31.60 -40.94 35.89
C HIS A 41 -33.03 -40.49 36.21
N ALA A 42 -33.29 -40.20 37.49
CA ALA A 42 -34.60 -39.75 37.94
C ALA A 42 -35.01 -38.45 37.22
N THR A 43 -34.07 -37.52 37.02
CA THR A 43 -34.30 -36.28 36.28
C THR A 43 -34.69 -36.53 34.81
N SER A 44 -34.01 -37.43 34.10
CA SER A 44 -34.34 -37.78 32.70
C SER A 44 -35.69 -38.46 32.58
N ARG A 45 -36.02 -39.35 33.53
CA ARG A 45 -37.33 -40.00 33.58
C ARG A 45 -38.46 -39.01 33.87
N ALA A 46 -38.27 -38.11 34.82
CA ALA A 46 -39.24 -37.06 35.15
C ALA A 46 -39.47 -36.12 33.95
N ALA A 47 -38.41 -35.80 33.18
CA ALA A 47 -38.53 -35.04 31.94
C ALA A 47 -39.41 -35.76 30.91
N LEU A 48 -39.16 -37.05 30.66
CA LEU A 48 -39.99 -37.86 29.74
C LEU A 48 -41.43 -38.03 30.23
N GLU A 49 -41.64 -38.21 31.52
CA GLU A 49 -42.98 -38.31 32.11
C GLU A 49 -43.76 -37.00 31.98
N SER A 50 -43.11 -35.86 32.20
CA SER A 50 -43.68 -34.53 31.96
C SER A 50 -44.05 -34.34 30.49
N MET A 51 -43.15 -34.66 29.54
CA MET A 51 -43.43 -34.60 28.11
C MET A 51 -44.62 -35.49 27.73
N ALA A 52 -44.61 -36.75 28.14
CA ALA A 52 -45.64 -37.72 27.80
C ALA A 52 -47.01 -37.32 28.35
N THR A 53 -47.05 -36.78 29.57
CA THR A 53 -48.29 -36.29 30.20
C THR A 53 -48.84 -35.09 29.44
N GLN A 54 -48.01 -34.08 29.13
CA GLN A 54 -48.41 -32.90 28.38
C GLN A 54 -48.87 -33.23 26.95
N LEU A 55 -48.17 -34.14 26.27
CA LEU A 55 -48.57 -34.62 24.94
C LEU A 55 -49.93 -35.34 24.95
N SER A 56 -50.22 -36.09 26.01
CA SER A 56 -51.44 -36.88 26.11
C SER A 56 -52.65 -36.09 26.62
N GLN A 57 -52.43 -35.07 27.45
CA GLN A 57 -53.49 -34.33 28.16
C GLN A 57 -53.71 -32.91 27.63
N SER A 58 -52.86 -32.41 26.71
CA SER A 58 -52.97 -31.06 26.16
C SER A 58 -52.62 -31.01 24.67
N ASN A 59 -52.76 -29.83 24.07
CA ASN A 59 -52.27 -29.53 22.70
C ASN A 59 -50.81 -29.06 22.68
N GLN A 60 -50.08 -29.17 23.79
CA GLN A 60 -48.65 -28.84 23.82
C GLN A 60 -47.87 -29.84 22.97
N ARG A 61 -47.13 -29.33 21.99
CA ARG A 61 -46.35 -30.13 21.02
C ARG A 61 -44.91 -29.64 20.87
N ALA A 62 -44.60 -28.45 21.39
CA ALA A 62 -43.27 -27.86 21.35
C ALA A 62 -42.64 -27.83 22.74
N PHE A 63 -41.44 -28.38 22.89
CA PHE A 63 -40.75 -28.54 24.16
C PHE A 63 -39.32 -28.00 24.08
N THR A 64 -38.79 -27.53 25.21
CA THR A 64 -37.36 -27.27 25.37
C THR A 64 -36.78 -28.13 26.47
N LEU A 65 -35.70 -28.84 26.19
CA LEU A 65 -34.88 -29.50 27.20
C LEU A 65 -33.75 -28.54 27.60
N THR A 66 -33.87 -27.95 28.79
CA THR A 66 -32.95 -26.90 29.25
C THR A 66 -32.07 -27.39 30.40
N GLY A 67 -30.76 -27.29 30.27
CA GLY A 67 -29.84 -27.67 31.34
C GLY A 67 -28.38 -27.51 30.91
N PRO A 68 -27.40 -27.60 31.81
CA PRO A 68 -25.99 -27.35 31.48
C PRO A 68 -25.42 -28.34 30.44
N PHE A 69 -24.29 -27.97 29.83
CA PHE A 69 -23.49 -28.88 28.99
C PHE A 69 -23.14 -30.16 29.75
N GLY A 70 -23.22 -31.30 29.08
CA GLY A 70 -22.96 -32.60 29.70
C GLY A 70 -24.09 -33.13 30.61
N GLY A 71 -25.23 -32.45 30.72
CA GLY A 71 -26.40 -32.92 31.47
C GLY A 71 -27.17 -34.09 30.84
N GLY A 72 -26.67 -34.69 29.76
CA GLY A 72 -27.29 -35.83 29.07
C GLY A 72 -28.48 -35.49 28.17
N LYS A 73 -28.65 -34.21 27.77
CA LYS A 73 -29.78 -33.74 26.95
C LYS A 73 -29.83 -34.42 25.57
N SER A 74 -28.74 -34.33 24.80
CA SER A 74 -28.63 -34.96 23.48
C SER A 74 -28.71 -36.48 23.57
N SER A 75 -28.15 -37.08 24.62
CA SER A 75 -28.26 -38.52 24.91
C SER A 75 -29.70 -38.96 25.15
N LEU A 76 -30.46 -38.18 25.94
CA LEU A 76 -31.89 -38.41 26.17
C LEU A 76 -32.70 -38.28 24.87
N ALA A 77 -32.38 -37.29 24.04
CA ALA A 77 -33.03 -37.09 22.75
C ALA A 77 -32.77 -38.27 21.78
N VAL A 78 -31.53 -38.76 21.71
CA VAL A 78 -31.18 -39.96 20.92
C VAL A 78 -31.88 -41.21 21.47
N ALA A 79 -31.92 -41.39 22.80
CA ALA A 79 -32.62 -42.52 23.41
C ALA A 79 -34.14 -42.46 23.13
N LEU A 80 -34.76 -41.29 23.24
CA LEU A 80 -36.18 -41.09 22.91
C LEU A 80 -36.45 -41.39 21.43
N ALA A 81 -35.66 -40.83 20.51
CA ALA A 81 -35.84 -41.08 19.09
C ALA A 81 -35.57 -42.55 18.72
N SER A 82 -34.61 -43.19 19.37
CA SER A 82 -34.34 -44.63 19.22
C SER A 82 -35.50 -45.49 19.72
N ALA A 83 -36.19 -45.08 20.79
CA ALA A 83 -37.42 -45.73 21.28
C ALA A 83 -38.62 -45.60 20.31
N LEU A 84 -38.47 -44.80 19.25
CA LEU A 84 -39.46 -44.57 18.19
C LEU A 84 -38.98 -45.01 16.80
N SER A 85 -37.77 -45.58 16.71
CA SER A 85 -37.19 -46.13 15.48
C SER A 85 -38.04 -47.27 14.91
N ASP A 86 -37.97 -47.46 13.59
CA ASP A 86 -38.51 -48.60 12.86
C ASP A 86 -37.82 -49.93 13.24
N SER A 87 -36.52 -49.89 13.54
CA SER A 87 -35.71 -51.03 13.97
C SER A 87 -36.16 -51.56 15.33
N LYS A 88 -36.69 -52.80 15.34
CA LYS A 88 -37.19 -53.46 16.56
C LYS A 88 -36.11 -53.62 17.65
N SER A 89 -34.87 -53.95 17.27
CA SER A 89 -33.77 -54.17 18.22
C SER A 89 -33.33 -52.88 18.90
N VAL A 90 -33.17 -51.81 18.12
CA VAL A 90 -32.84 -50.46 18.62
C VAL A 90 -33.96 -49.95 19.53
N ARG A 91 -35.21 -50.11 19.08
CA ARG A 91 -36.40 -49.67 19.82
C ARG A 91 -36.55 -50.37 21.17
N GLN A 92 -36.38 -51.69 21.23
CA GLN A 92 -36.50 -52.42 22.49
C GLN A 92 -35.39 -52.01 23.47
N LYS A 93 -34.14 -51.97 23.01
CA LYS A 93 -32.99 -51.55 23.83
C LYS A 93 -33.20 -50.15 24.42
N ALA A 94 -33.65 -49.19 23.60
CA ALA A 94 -33.91 -47.83 24.06
C ALA A 94 -35.07 -47.75 25.07
N ARG A 95 -36.15 -48.53 24.89
CA ARG A 95 -37.27 -48.55 25.84
C ARG A 95 -36.90 -49.15 27.19
N ASP A 96 -36.09 -50.21 27.20
CA ASP A 96 -35.58 -50.83 28.42
C ASP A 96 -34.66 -49.85 29.17
N LEU A 97 -33.76 -49.19 28.44
CA LEU A 97 -32.83 -48.17 28.94
C LEU A 97 -33.56 -46.97 29.56
N LEU A 98 -34.62 -46.49 28.91
CA LEU A 98 -35.46 -45.40 29.40
C LEU A 98 -36.43 -45.81 30.51
N ARG A 99 -36.58 -47.13 30.76
CA ARG A 99 -37.65 -47.70 31.61
C ARG A 99 -39.03 -47.19 31.20
N ALA A 100 -39.28 -47.16 29.90
CA ALA A 100 -40.47 -46.55 29.31
C ALA A 100 -41.78 -47.15 29.83
N SER A 101 -41.78 -48.44 30.18
CA SER A 101 -42.93 -49.15 30.78
C SER A 101 -43.37 -48.59 32.14
N GLU A 102 -42.49 -47.87 32.84
CA GLU A 102 -42.81 -47.23 34.12
C GLU A 102 -43.42 -45.84 33.95
N ILE A 103 -43.40 -45.29 32.73
CA ILE A 103 -43.93 -43.97 32.42
C ILE A 103 -45.38 -44.14 31.93
N ARG A 104 -46.35 -43.85 32.81
CA ARG A 104 -47.79 -44.13 32.59
C ARG A 104 -48.36 -43.68 31.24
N ALA A 105 -47.90 -42.53 30.71
CA ALA A 105 -48.45 -41.94 29.49
C ALA A 105 -47.56 -42.16 28.24
N PHE A 106 -46.46 -42.91 28.34
CA PHE A 106 -45.46 -42.98 27.27
C PHE A 106 -46.01 -43.57 25.97
N ASP A 107 -46.64 -44.74 26.02
CA ASP A 107 -47.18 -45.40 24.82
C ASP A 107 -48.39 -44.65 24.22
N THR A 108 -49.11 -43.86 25.02
CA THR A 108 -50.19 -42.99 24.54
C THR A 108 -49.63 -41.77 23.81
N ALA A 109 -48.64 -41.09 24.40
CA ALA A 109 -47.98 -39.94 23.82
C ALA A 109 -47.21 -40.32 22.55
N PHE A 110 -46.38 -41.35 22.67
CA PHE A 110 -45.41 -41.80 21.67
C PHE A 110 -45.74 -43.18 21.10
N ALA A 111 -47.01 -43.40 20.77
CA ALA A 111 -47.45 -44.63 20.11
C ALA A 111 -46.59 -44.92 18.88
N CYS A 112 -45.96 -46.09 18.83
CA CYS A 112 -45.08 -46.51 17.74
C CYS A 112 -45.46 -47.94 17.33
N ARG A 113 -46.41 -48.01 16.39
CA ARG A 113 -46.95 -49.22 15.75
C ARG A 113 -46.19 -49.53 14.45
N ARG A 114 -45.84 -48.48 13.69
CA ARG A 114 -44.95 -48.50 12.52
C ARG A 114 -43.59 -47.93 12.93
N SER A 115 -43.45 -46.61 12.87
CA SER A 115 -42.28 -45.82 13.26
C SER A 115 -42.66 -44.33 13.27
N TRP A 116 -41.81 -43.50 13.88
CA TRP A 116 -41.87 -42.05 13.75
C TRP A 116 -40.86 -41.55 12.73
N LEU A 117 -41.20 -40.49 12.00
CA LEU A 117 -40.24 -39.75 11.20
C LEU A 117 -39.43 -38.83 12.13
N VAL A 118 -38.18 -39.17 12.36
CA VAL A 118 -37.28 -38.36 13.20
C VAL A 118 -36.47 -37.42 12.31
N VAL A 119 -36.51 -36.13 12.62
CA VAL A 119 -35.78 -35.07 11.92
C VAL A 119 -34.75 -34.48 12.89
N PRO A 120 -33.51 -34.99 12.90
CA PRO A 120 -32.45 -34.48 13.76
C PRO A 120 -31.76 -33.27 13.11
N VAL A 121 -31.66 -32.16 13.83
CA VAL A 121 -30.96 -30.94 13.41
C VAL A 121 -29.96 -30.53 14.46
N VAL A 122 -28.71 -30.31 14.06
CA VAL A 122 -27.68 -29.77 14.94
C VAL A 122 -27.52 -28.27 14.67
N GLY A 123 -27.65 -27.48 15.73
CA GLY A 123 -27.56 -26.03 15.67
C GLY A 123 -26.22 -25.52 15.18
N LYS A 124 -26.29 -24.52 14.29
CA LYS A 124 -25.15 -23.70 13.85
C LYS A 124 -25.56 -22.25 13.74
N ARG A 125 -24.59 -21.33 13.71
CA ARG A 125 -24.88 -19.91 13.48
C ARG A 125 -25.26 -19.72 12.01
N GLY A 126 -26.55 -19.53 11.73
CA GLY A 126 -27.10 -19.41 10.38
C GLY A 126 -28.62 -19.60 10.35
N SER A 127 -29.17 -19.94 9.18
CA SER A 127 -30.60 -20.18 8.99
C SER A 127 -31.04 -21.53 9.56
N VAL A 128 -32.03 -21.53 10.45
CA VAL A 128 -32.71 -22.73 10.95
C VAL A 128 -33.62 -23.33 9.88
N VAL A 129 -34.18 -22.49 9.00
CA VAL A 129 -35.05 -22.92 7.89
C VAL A 129 -34.26 -23.72 6.86
N GLU A 130 -33.07 -23.27 6.47
CA GLU A 130 -32.21 -24.02 5.55
C GLU A 130 -31.78 -25.37 6.15
N GLU A 131 -31.39 -25.41 7.43
CA GLU A 131 -30.95 -26.66 8.07
C GLU A 131 -32.10 -27.65 8.33
N LEU A 132 -33.27 -27.17 8.77
CA LEU A 132 -34.45 -28.03 8.91
C LEU A 132 -34.91 -28.56 7.55
N THR A 133 -34.85 -27.74 6.50
CA THR A 133 -35.20 -28.18 5.13
C THR A 133 -34.27 -29.31 4.69
N LYS A 134 -32.97 -29.18 4.94
CA LYS A 134 -31.99 -30.21 4.63
C LYS A 134 -32.22 -31.47 5.46
N ALA A 135 -32.37 -31.36 6.78
CA ALA A 135 -32.59 -32.50 7.65
C ALA A 135 -33.91 -33.23 7.35
N LEU A 136 -34.98 -32.50 7.02
CA LEU A 136 -36.25 -33.09 6.61
C LEU A 136 -36.14 -33.83 5.27
N HIS A 137 -35.34 -33.30 4.34
CA HIS A 137 -35.06 -33.97 3.07
C HIS A 137 -34.29 -35.28 3.27
N GLU A 138 -33.25 -35.25 4.11
CA GLU A 138 -32.43 -36.42 4.46
C GLU A 138 -33.23 -37.48 5.24
N ALA A 139 -34.04 -37.07 6.21
CA ALA A 139 -34.88 -37.97 7.02
C ALA A 139 -35.91 -38.76 6.18
N ARG A 140 -36.31 -38.21 5.01
CA ARG A 140 -37.21 -38.87 4.06
C ARG A 140 -36.49 -39.82 3.09
N GLY A 141 -35.17 -39.92 3.17
CA GLY A 141 -34.36 -40.76 2.28
C GLY A 141 -34.26 -40.25 0.84
N ALA A 142 -34.54 -38.97 0.60
CA ALA A 142 -34.46 -38.36 -0.73
C ALA A 142 -33.00 -38.15 -1.17
N ARG A 143 -32.71 -38.36 -2.46
CA ARG A 143 -31.36 -38.17 -3.04
C ARG A 143 -31.30 -36.84 -3.80
N GLY A 144 -30.23 -36.07 -3.58
CA GLY A 144 -29.95 -34.81 -4.26
C GLY A 144 -29.92 -33.60 -3.32
N GLU A 145 -29.74 -32.40 -3.86
CA GLU A 145 -29.82 -31.18 -3.07
C GLU A 145 -31.29 -30.80 -2.79
N PRO A 146 -31.64 -30.42 -1.55
CA PRO A 146 -32.99 -29.99 -1.22
C PRO A 146 -33.31 -28.65 -1.91
N LYS A 147 -34.57 -28.50 -2.35
CA LYS A 147 -35.07 -27.20 -2.81
C LYS A 147 -35.13 -26.23 -1.62
N LYS A 148 -34.72 -24.98 -1.83
CA LYS A 148 -34.92 -23.91 -0.83
C LYS A 148 -36.41 -23.71 -0.57
N LEU A 149 -36.81 -23.74 0.70
CA LEU A 149 -38.18 -23.52 1.15
C LEU A 149 -38.29 -22.20 1.90
N THR A 150 -39.47 -21.59 1.84
CA THR A 150 -39.83 -20.48 2.74
C THR A 150 -40.14 -21.04 4.14
N PRO A 151 -40.05 -20.21 5.21
CA PRO A 151 -40.35 -20.65 6.57
C PRO A 151 -41.75 -21.30 6.69
N THR A 152 -42.77 -20.68 6.07
CA THR A 152 -44.14 -21.19 6.07
C THR A 152 -44.27 -22.51 5.34
N ALA A 153 -43.65 -22.64 4.15
CA ALA A 153 -43.72 -23.88 3.37
C ALA A 153 -43.06 -25.06 4.09
N LEU A 154 -41.96 -24.81 4.82
CA LEU A 154 -41.31 -25.82 5.66
C LEU A 154 -42.22 -26.29 6.79
N ILE A 155 -42.86 -25.36 7.51
CA ILE A 155 -43.77 -25.68 8.62
C ILE A 155 -44.98 -26.47 8.09
N ASP A 156 -45.54 -26.06 6.95
CA ASP A 156 -46.66 -26.76 6.31
C ASP A 156 -46.27 -28.17 5.91
N GLN A 157 -45.07 -28.35 5.35
CA GLN A 157 -44.57 -29.67 5.00
C GLN A 157 -44.41 -30.60 6.22
N ILE A 158 -43.92 -30.08 7.36
CA ILE A 158 -43.83 -30.86 8.61
C ILE A 158 -45.23 -31.28 9.09
N CYS A 159 -46.20 -30.36 9.04
CA CYS A 159 -47.58 -30.60 9.42
C CYS A 159 -48.26 -31.64 8.50
N ASP A 160 -48.11 -31.50 7.18
CA ASP A 160 -48.68 -32.39 6.18
C ASP A 160 -48.15 -33.82 6.33
N LEU A 161 -46.84 -33.97 6.60
CA LEU A 161 -46.22 -35.28 6.85
C LEU A 161 -46.81 -35.93 8.12
N ALA A 162 -47.04 -35.16 9.18
CA ALA A 162 -47.67 -35.65 10.40
C ALA A 162 -49.15 -36.05 10.20
N ASP A 163 -49.88 -35.34 9.34
CA ASP A 163 -51.30 -35.63 9.02
C ASP A 163 -51.47 -36.75 7.98
N SER A 164 -50.46 -37.02 7.14
CA SER A 164 -50.49 -38.07 6.10
C SER A 164 -50.69 -39.49 6.65
N ARG A 165 -50.36 -39.72 7.93
CA ARG A 165 -50.37 -41.03 8.62
C ARG A 165 -49.51 -42.10 7.95
N GLU A 166 -48.51 -41.70 7.16
CA GLU A 166 -47.46 -42.60 6.70
C GLU A 166 -46.65 -43.14 7.90
N TRP A 167 -46.30 -42.23 8.83
CA TRP A 167 -45.70 -42.50 10.14
C TRP A 167 -46.71 -42.33 11.28
N ASP A 168 -46.39 -42.86 12.47
CA ASP A 168 -47.21 -42.64 13.67
C ASP A 168 -47.08 -41.20 14.23
N GLY A 169 -46.04 -40.49 13.81
CA GLY A 169 -45.79 -39.08 14.11
C GLY A 169 -44.47 -38.58 13.52
N VAL A 170 -44.25 -37.27 13.61
CA VAL A 170 -43.01 -36.59 13.24
C VAL A 170 -42.36 -36.03 14.51
N LEU A 171 -41.10 -36.35 14.75
CA LEU A 171 -40.31 -35.85 15.88
C LEU A 171 -39.17 -34.97 15.34
N VAL A 172 -39.27 -33.66 15.55
CA VAL A 172 -38.22 -32.70 15.21
C VAL A 172 -37.34 -32.48 16.43
N LEU A 173 -36.06 -32.84 16.33
CA LEU A 173 -35.07 -32.64 17.38
C LEU A 173 -34.10 -31.55 16.94
N ILE A 174 -34.03 -30.45 17.67
CA ILE A 174 -33.09 -29.35 17.39
C ILE A 174 -32.06 -29.32 18.51
N ASP A 175 -30.93 -30.00 18.33
CA ASP A 175 -29.80 -29.94 19.25
C ASP A 175 -29.07 -28.60 19.11
N GLU A 176 -28.49 -28.08 20.18
CA GLU A 176 -27.84 -26.76 20.19
C GLU A 176 -28.72 -25.63 19.60
N MET A 177 -30.05 -25.67 19.86
CA MET A 177 -31.01 -24.67 19.35
C MET A 177 -30.60 -23.24 19.72
N GLY A 178 -29.86 -23.07 20.83
CA GLY A 178 -29.29 -21.81 21.26
C GLY A 178 -28.42 -21.13 20.20
N LYS A 179 -27.75 -21.87 19.32
CA LYS A 179 -26.92 -21.28 18.24
C LYS A 179 -27.75 -20.61 17.15
N PHE A 180 -28.93 -21.16 16.84
CA PHE A 180 -29.87 -20.51 15.93
C PHE A 180 -30.49 -19.29 16.58
N LEU A 181 -30.85 -19.38 17.87
CA LEU A 181 -31.30 -18.23 18.63
C LEU A 181 -30.23 -17.13 18.68
N GLU A 182 -28.97 -17.46 18.97
CA GLU A 182 -27.87 -16.49 18.90
C GLU A 182 -27.75 -15.84 17.51
N ALA A 183 -27.91 -16.62 16.43
CA ALA A 183 -27.90 -16.09 15.07
C ALA A 183 -29.09 -15.16 14.81
N SER A 184 -30.30 -15.51 15.26
CA SER A 184 -31.49 -14.66 15.21
C SER A 184 -31.29 -13.35 16.00
N ALA A 185 -30.67 -13.42 17.19
CA ALA A 185 -30.37 -12.26 18.02
C ALA A 185 -29.31 -11.33 17.41
N LEU A 186 -28.44 -11.87 16.54
CA LEU A 186 -27.43 -11.10 15.80
C LEU A 186 -27.91 -10.66 14.41
N GLU A 187 -29.18 -10.89 14.06
CA GLU A 187 -29.74 -10.69 12.71
C GLU A 187 -28.98 -11.44 11.58
N LEU A 188 -28.23 -12.48 11.94
CA LEU A 188 -27.49 -13.35 11.03
C LEU A 188 -28.29 -14.61 10.64
N GLY A 189 -29.35 -14.93 11.39
CA GLY A 189 -30.22 -16.09 11.19
C GLY A 189 -31.66 -15.71 10.83
N ASP A 190 -32.57 -16.69 10.85
CA ASP A 190 -34.00 -16.44 10.62
C ASP A 190 -34.63 -15.68 11.79
N ASP A 191 -35.77 -15.04 11.54
CA ASP A 191 -36.56 -14.36 12.57
C ASP A 191 -37.01 -15.35 13.67
N VAL A 192 -36.95 -14.93 14.94
CA VAL A 192 -37.45 -15.70 16.08
C VAL A 192 -38.93 -16.07 15.94
N ASN A 193 -39.70 -15.28 15.18
CA ASN A 193 -41.10 -15.56 14.85
C ASN A 193 -41.31 -16.93 14.19
N PHE A 194 -40.28 -17.47 13.50
CA PHE A 194 -40.32 -18.84 12.98
C PHE A 194 -40.66 -19.87 14.06
N TYR A 195 -40.08 -19.75 15.25
CA TYR A 195 -40.33 -20.70 16.35
C TYR A 195 -41.74 -20.56 16.92
N GLN A 196 -42.29 -19.34 16.92
CA GLN A 196 -43.68 -19.10 17.29
C GLN A 196 -44.63 -19.79 16.30
N ASP A 197 -44.45 -19.52 15.01
CA ASP A 197 -45.27 -20.10 13.95
C ASP A 197 -45.17 -21.63 13.96
N LEU A 198 -43.96 -22.18 14.11
CA LEU A 198 -43.74 -23.61 14.21
C LEU A 198 -44.53 -24.20 15.39
N ALA A 199 -44.37 -23.65 16.60
CA ALA A 199 -45.04 -24.14 17.81
C ALA A 199 -46.58 -24.04 17.72
N GLU A 200 -47.11 -22.96 17.15
CA GLU A 200 -48.55 -22.78 17.00
C GLU A 200 -49.15 -23.71 15.94
N ARG A 201 -48.47 -23.92 14.81
CA ARG A 201 -48.96 -24.79 13.73
C ARG A 201 -48.97 -26.25 14.16
N VAL A 202 -47.87 -26.75 14.74
CA VAL A 202 -47.82 -28.15 15.22
C VAL A 202 -48.78 -28.42 16.37
N GLY A 203 -49.15 -27.41 17.16
CA GLY A 203 -50.18 -27.54 18.21
C GLY A 203 -51.62 -27.67 17.70
N ARG A 204 -51.89 -27.36 16.41
CA ARG A 204 -53.24 -27.32 15.82
C ARG A 204 -53.56 -28.51 14.90
N ILE A 205 -52.57 -29.31 14.50
CA ILE A 205 -52.77 -30.44 13.60
C ILE A 205 -53.46 -31.63 14.31
N LYS A 206 -54.05 -32.53 13.51
CA LYS A 206 -54.69 -33.75 14.04
C LYS A 206 -53.69 -34.89 14.23
N GLY A 207 -52.68 -34.95 13.38
CA GLY A 207 -51.53 -35.83 13.47
C GLY A 207 -50.62 -35.49 14.64
N LYS A 208 -49.57 -36.29 14.84
CA LYS A 208 -48.61 -36.08 15.94
C LYS A 208 -47.32 -35.49 15.39
N ALA A 209 -47.12 -34.18 15.56
CA ALA A 209 -45.81 -33.54 15.37
C ALA A 209 -45.31 -33.07 16.74
N VAL A 210 -44.08 -33.42 17.11
CA VAL A 210 -43.44 -33.03 18.37
C VAL A 210 -42.12 -32.35 18.05
N VAL A 211 -41.94 -31.14 18.58
CA VAL A 211 -40.70 -30.35 18.42
C VAL A 211 -39.99 -30.31 19.76
N VAL A 212 -38.71 -30.66 19.79
CA VAL A 212 -37.87 -30.62 20.99
C VAL A 212 -36.60 -29.83 20.70
N GLY A 213 -36.51 -28.63 21.27
CA GLY A 213 -35.28 -27.82 21.27
C GLY A 213 -34.39 -28.17 22.46
N ILE A 214 -33.09 -28.30 22.24
CA ILE A 214 -32.13 -28.56 23.33
C ILE A 214 -31.33 -27.28 23.59
N LEU A 215 -31.36 -26.81 24.84
CA LEU A 215 -30.79 -25.53 25.28
C LEU A 215 -29.92 -25.67 26.52
N HIS A 216 -28.96 -24.74 26.68
CA HIS A 216 -28.10 -24.67 27.87
C HIS A 216 -28.66 -23.77 28.96
N GLN A 217 -29.39 -22.76 28.55
CA GLN A 217 -30.09 -21.79 29.38
C GLN A 217 -31.50 -21.58 28.81
N ALA A 218 -32.40 -21.00 29.61
CA ALA A 218 -33.76 -20.75 29.14
C ALA A 218 -33.77 -19.90 27.86
N PHE A 219 -34.75 -20.13 26.99
CA PHE A 219 -34.89 -19.49 25.67
C PHE A 219 -34.69 -17.96 25.72
N ALA A 220 -35.33 -17.25 26.66
CA ALA A 220 -35.23 -15.79 26.80
C ALA A 220 -33.84 -15.30 27.24
N GLN A 221 -32.99 -16.15 27.83
CA GLN A 221 -31.64 -15.75 28.25
C GLN A 221 -30.72 -15.47 27.06
N TYR A 222 -31.01 -16.05 25.89
CA TYR A 222 -30.30 -15.74 24.65
C TYR A 222 -30.64 -14.32 24.13
N ALA A 223 -31.75 -13.72 24.59
CA ALA A 223 -32.12 -12.34 24.29
C ALA A 223 -31.51 -11.30 25.24
N LYS A 224 -30.67 -11.69 26.21
CA LYS A 224 -30.08 -10.77 27.21
C LYS A 224 -29.32 -9.59 26.60
N ARG A 225 -28.85 -9.69 25.35
CA ARG A 225 -28.13 -8.59 24.66
C ARG A 225 -29.06 -7.71 23.82
N LEU A 226 -30.31 -8.11 23.62
CA LEU A 226 -31.32 -7.38 22.86
C LEU A 226 -32.01 -6.30 23.72
N GLY A 227 -32.63 -5.30 23.07
CA GLY A 227 -33.43 -4.26 23.72
C GLY A 227 -34.65 -4.80 24.47
N ALA A 228 -35.24 -3.99 25.35
CA ALA A 228 -36.35 -4.42 26.22
C ALA A 228 -37.57 -4.97 25.46
N GLU A 229 -37.96 -4.33 24.36
CA GLU A 229 -39.09 -4.75 23.52
C GLU A 229 -38.85 -6.11 22.83
N ALA A 230 -37.64 -6.30 22.27
CA ALA A 230 -37.24 -7.57 21.68
C ALA A 230 -37.18 -8.71 22.72
N ARG A 231 -36.70 -8.44 23.94
CA ARG A 231 -36.72 -9.42 25.04
C ARG A 231 -38.13 -9.84 25.42
N GLU A 232 -39.08 -8.90 25.45
CA GLU A 232 -40.48 -9.21 25.73
C GLU A 232 -41.08 -10.08 24.62
N GLY A 233 -40.81 -9.76 23.34
CA GLY A 233 -41.18 -10.59 22.19
C GLY A 233 -40.66 -12.02 22.31
N TRP A 234 -39.38 -12.20 22.65
CA TRP A 234 -38.78 -13.52 22.86
C TRP A 234 -39.38 -14.28 24.05
N THR A 235 -39.75 -13.57 25.12
CA THR A 235 -40.41 -14.16 26.27
C THR A 235 -41.81 -14.68 25.89
N LYS A 236 -42.52 -13.97 25.00
CA LYS A 236 -43.80 -14.44 24.42
C LYS A 236 -43.61 -15.71 23.60
N VAL A 237 -42.57 -15.77 22.76
CA VAL A 237 -42.24 -16.98 21.98
C VAL A 237 -41.88 -18.14 22.90
N GLN A 238 -41.04 -17.93 23.92
CA GLN A 238 -40.70 -18.95 24.92
C GLN A 238 -41.96 -19.53 25.59
N GLY A 239 -42.96 -18.68 25.90
CA GLY A 239 -44.22 -19.12 26.51
C GLY A 239 -45.02 -20.12 25.66
N ARG A 240 -44.69 -20.32 24.37
CA ARG A 240 -45.28 -21.35 23.49
C ARG A 240 -44.58 -22.71 23.60
N PHE A 241 -43.38 -22.75 24.18
CA PHE A 241 -42.63 -23.97 24.44
C PHE A 241 -42.78 -24.37 25.91
N ALA A 242 -43.02 -25.65 26.17
CA ALA A 242 -42.95 -26.17 27.52
C ALA A 242 -41.49 -26.43 27.90
N ASP A 243 -40.98 -25.64 28.84
CA ASP A 243 -39.60 -25.76 29.28
C ASP A 243 -39.44 -26.85 30.34
N ILE A 244 -38.63 -27.85 30.02
CA ILE A 244 -38.39 -29.03 30.85
C ILE A 244 -36.93 -28.99 31.32
N PRO A 245 -36.69 -28.68 32.59
CA PRO A 245 -35.34 -28.58 33.12
C PRO A 245 -34.70 -29.97 33.24
N LEU A 246 -33.57 -30.16 32.58
CA LEU A 246 -32.71 -31.34 32.70
C LEU A 246 -31.44 -31.00 33.48
N VAL A 247 -31.61 -30.67 34.75
CA VAL A 247 -30.51 -30.33 35.66
C VAL A 247 -30.29 -31.51 36.60
N ALA A 248 -29.29 -32.35 36.29
CA ALA A 248 -28.93 -33.46 37.14
C ALA A 248 -28.63 -32.98 38.58
N ALA A 249 -29.19 -33.68 39.55
CA ALA A 249 -28.91 -33.42 40.95
C ALA A 249 -27.45 -33.81 41.28
N SER A 250 -26.86 -33.20 42.31
CA SER A 250 -25.43 -33.39 42.60
C SER A 250 -25.09 -34.84 42.96
N ASP A 251 -26.04 -35.57 43.52
CA ASP A 251 -25.97 -37.00 43.80
C ASP A 251 -26.03 -37.88 42.55
N GLU A 252 -26.84 -37.50 41.55
CA GLU A 252 -26.85 -38.17 40.23
C GLU A 252 -25.48 -38.02 39.51
N VAL A 253 -24.85 -36.84 39.62
CA VAL A 253 -23.50 -36.60 39.06
C VAL A 253 -22.45 -37.46 39.76
N VAL A 254 -22.50 -37.58 41.09
CA VAL A 254 -21.60 -38.47 41.85
C VAL A 254 -21.77 -39.92 41.40
N GLU A 255 -23.00 -40.39 41.21
CA GLU A 255 -23.24 -41.75 40.71
C GLU A 255 -22.63 -41.97 39.31
N LEU A 256 -22.76 -40.99 38.42
CA LEU A 256 -22.15 -41.04 37.09
C LEU A 256 -20.62 -41.07 37.15
N ILE A 257 -19.99 -40.25 38.02
CA ILE A 257 -18.54 -40.27 38.22
C ILE A 257 -18.08 -41.66 38.69
N GLY A 258 -18.77 -42.25 39.67
CA GLY A 258 -18.44 -43.57 40.21
C GLY A 258 -18.60 -44.72 39.20
N ARG A 259 -19.43 -44.55 38.17
CA ARG A 259 -19.54 -45.46 37.02
C ARG A 259 -18.49 -45.20 35.95
N ALA A 260 -18.09 -43.94 35.77
CA ALA A 260 -17.08 -43.56 34.78
C ALA A 260 -15.66 -43.98 35.17
N ILE A 261 -15.36 -44.03 36.47
CA ILE A 261 -14.04 -44.45 36.99
C ILE A 261 -14.00 -45.98 37.17
N VAL A 262 -13.24 -46.63 36.29
CA VAL A 262 -12.99 -48.07 36.30
C VAL A 262 -11.67 -48.35 37.01
N ALA A 263 -11.73 -48.87 38.24
CA ALA A 263 -10.56 -49.19 39.05
C ALA A 263 -10.47 -50.70 39.31
N LYS A 264 -9.33 -51.32 38.97
CA LYS A 264 -9.04 -52.73 39.25
C LYS A 264 -8.81 -53.01 40.74
N ARG A 265 -8.45 -51.97 41.51
CA ARG A 265 -8.18 -52.03 42.95
C ARG A 265 -8.88 -50.85 43.63
N ARG A 266 -9.93 -51.12 44.41
CA ARG A 266 -10.65 -50.12 45.24
C ARG A 266 -10.39 -50.29 46.74
N GLU A 267 -9.70 -51.37 47.12
CA GLU A 267 -9.46 -51.75 48.52
C GLU A 267 -8.46 -50.79 49.19
N GLY A 268 -8.81 -50.29 50.39
CA GLY A 268 -7.95 -49.44 51.23
C GLY A 268 -8.27 -47.94 51.22
N LEU A 269 -9.07 -47.45 50.27
CA LEU A 269 -9.54 -46.06 50.23
C LEU A 269 -10.87 -45.96 51.00
N GLY A 270 -10.77 -45.57 52.26
CA GLY A 270 -11.75 -45.84 53.31
C GLY A 270 -13.13 -45.18 53.17
N ASP A 271 -14.13 -45.98 53.55
CA ASP A 271 -15.52 -45.62 53.91
C ASP A 271 -15.67 -44.43 54.90
N PRO A 272 -14.74 -44.17 55.86
CA PRO A 272 -14.94 -43.11 56.87
C PRO A 272 -15.02 -41.70 56.28
N ALA A 273 -14.20 -41.36 55.29
CA ALA A 273 -14.24 -40.04 54.65
C ALA A 273 -15.55 -39.86 53.87
N ALA A 274 -16.02 -40.90 53.17
CA ALA A 274 -17.29 -40.87 52.46
C ALA A 274 -18.48 -40.70 53.42
N ALA A 275 -18.45 -41.37 54.58
CA ALA A 275 -19.46 -41.24 55.62
C ALA A 275 -19.48 -39.81 56.22
N ALA A 276 -18.32 -39.24 56.55
CA ALA A 276 -18.22 -37.87 57.09
C ALA A 276 -18.73 -36.81 56.10
N ILE A 277 -18.32 -36.90 54.83
CA ILE A 277 -18.77 -35.98 53.78
C ILE A 277 -20.28 -36.14 53.51
N ALA A 278 -20.80 -37.37 53.45
CA ALA A 278 -22.23 -37.62 53.28
C ALA A 278 -23.07 -37.12 54.47
N ALA A 279 -22.54 -37.21 55.70
CA ALA A 279 -23.20 -36.66 56.88
C ALA A 279 -23.29 -35.13 56.85
N SER A 280 -22.18 -34.45 56.52
CA SER A 280 -22.13 -32.99 56.37
C SER A 280 -23.06 -32.48 55.26
N ILE A 281 -23.18 -33.21 54.15
CA ILE A 281 -24.12 -32.85 53.06
C ILE A 281 -25.57 -33.08 53.49
N ARG A 282 -25.89 -34.19 54.16
CA ARG A 282 -27.26 -34.52 54.60
C ARG A 282 -27.82 -33.51 55.61
N SER A 283 -26.98 -32.95 56.48
CA SER A 283 -27.43 -31.93 57.44
C SER A 283 -28.02 -30.69 56.75
N ARG A 284 -27.51 -30.36 55.56
CA ARG A 284 -27.99 -29.23 54.73
C ARG A 284 -28.95 -29.67 53.62
N ARG A 285 -28.99 -30.96 53.29
CA ARG A 285 -29.82 -31.55 52.23
C ARG A 285 -30.43 -32.89 52.66
N PRO A 286 -31.55 -32.85 53.42
CA PRO A 286 -32.18 -34.06 53.93
C PRO A 286 -32.72 -35.01 52.85
N ALA A 287 -32.98 -34.50 51.64
CA ALA A 287 -33.48 -35.28 50.51
C ALA A 287 -32.45 -36.27 49.91
N VAL A 288 -31.17 -36.16 50.29
CA VAL A 288 -30.10 -37.05 49.80
C VAL A 288 -30.24 -38.43 50.46
N GLY A 289 -30.38 -39.47 49.64
CA GLY A 289 -30.65 -40.83 50.11
C GLY A 289 -29.56 -41.44 51.01
N PRO A 290 -29.88 -42.47 51.80
CA PRO A 290 -28.97 -43.09 52.76
C PRO A 290 -27.73 -43.73 52.11
N LYS A 291 -27.84 -44.16 50.85
CA LYS A 291 -26.77 -44.80 50.06
C LYS A 291 -25.75 -43.82 49.47
N PHE A 292 -25.87 -42.51 49.74
CA PHE A 292 -24.99 -41.52 49.11
C PHE A 292 -23.51 -41.68 49.49
N ALA A 293 -23.19 -42.14 50.70
CA ALA A 293 -21.81 -42.47 51.09
C ALA A 293 -21.21 -43.58 50.21
N GLU A 294 -22.01 -44.60 49.85
CA GLU A 294 -21.62 -45.67 48.94
C GLU A 294 -21.38 -45.15 47.51
N SER A 295 -22.16 -44.18 47.05
CA SER A 295 -21.95 -43.52 45.76
C SER A 295 -20.65 -42.72 45.75
N LEU A 296 -20.34 -42.00 46.84
CA LEU A 296 -19.10 -41.23 46.98
C LEU A 296 -17.86 -42.14 47.01
N SER A 297 -17.92 -43.28 47.71
CA SER A 297 -16.78 -44.21 47.78
C SER A 297 -16.46 -44.85 46.42
N LYS A 298 -17.46 -45.04 45.55
CA LYS A 298 -17.26 -45.52 44.16
C LYS A 298 -16.48 -44.55 43.26
N CYS A 299 -16.32 -43.28 43.67
CA CYS A 299 -15.57 -42.27 42.92
C CYS A 299 -14.05 -42.31 43.14
N ALA A 300 -13.55 -43.21 44.00
CA ALA A 300 -12.11 -43.40 44.21
C ALA A 300 -11.34 -43.56 42.89
N PRO A 301 -10.17 -42.90 42.71
CA PRO A 301 -9.37 -42.19 43.71
C PRO A 301 -9.68 -40.68 43.91
N LEU A 302 -10.82 -40.16 43.46
CA LEU A 302 -11.26 -38.81 43.87
C LEU A 302 -11.65 -38.81 45.34
N HIS A 303 -11.19 -37.80 46.10
CA HIS A 303 -11.66 -37.61 47.46
C HIS A 303 -13.20 -37.40 47.46
N PRO A 304 -13.97 -37.97 48.39
CA PRO A 304 -15.42 -37.77 48.48
C PRO A 304 -15.85 -36.30 48.45
N ALA A 305 -15.09 -35.42 49.11
CA ALA A 305 -15.33 -33.97 49.06
C ALA A 305 -15.22 -33.42 47.63
N MET A 306 -14.19 -33.81 46.88
CA MET A 306 -14.00 -33.36 45.50
C MET A 306 -15.09 -33.92 44.58
N ALA A 307 -15.44 -35.20 44.74
CA ALA A 307 -16.50 -35.84 43.95
C ALA A 307 -17.84 -35.09 44.10
N ALA A 308 -18.17 -34.66 45.32
CA ALA A 308 -19.38 -33.88 45.62
C ALA A 308 -19.37 -32.45 45.04
N LEU A 309 -18.18 -31.84 44.87
CA LEU A 309 -18.03 -30.48 44.36
C LEU A 309 -18.03 -30.40 42.82
N LEU A 310 -17.63 -31.48 42.11
CA LEU A 310 -17.53 -31.48 40.66
C LEU A 310 -18.85 -31.13 39.95
N GLY A 311 -19.98 -31.65 40.44
CA GLY A 311 -21.30 -31.36 39.85
C GLY A 311 -21.69 -29.88 39.91
N PRO A 312 -21.59 -29.19 41.06
CA PRO A 312 -21.79 -27.75 41.14
C PRO A 312 -20.78 -26.92 40.35
N ILE A 313 -19.51 -27.33 40.32
CA ILE A 313 -18.46 -26.63 39.57
C ILE A 313 -18.77 -26.60 38.07
N SER A 314 -19.19 -27.73 37.49
CA SER A 314 -19.51 -27.79 36.06
C SER A 314 -20.73 -26.96 35.66
N LYS A 315 -21.49 -26.44 36.63
CA LYS A 315 -22.64 -25.55 36.39
C LYS A 315 -22.23 -24.07 36.35
N ARG A 316 -20.99 -23.70 36.70
CA ARG A 316 -20.52 -22.31 36.70
C ARG A 316 -20.19 -21.81 35.29
N GLN A 317 -20.37 -20.52 35.05
CA GLN A 317 -20.29 -19.91 33.71
C GLN A 317 -18.91 -20.11 33.05
N PHE A 318 -17.82 -20.03 33.81
CA PHE A 318 -16.46 -20.30 33.30
C PHE A 318 -16.20 -21.80 33.04
N GLY A 319 -16.97 -22.70 33.65
CA GLY A 319 -16.92 -24.15 33.40
C GLY A 319 -17.86 -24.62 32.28
N GLN A 320 -18.89 -23.84 31.96
CA GLN A 320 -19.89 -24.17 30.93
C GLN A 320 -19.33 -24.07 29.51
N ASN A 321 -18.39 -23.16 29.26
CA ASN A 321 -17.94 -22.88 27.90
C ASN A 321 -16.92 -23.88 27.35
N GLU A 322 -16.26 -24.69 28.20
CA GLU A 322 -15.18 -25.54 27.70
C GLU A 322 -15.13 -26.98 28.23
N ARG A 323 -15.58 -27.32 29.46
CA ARG A 323 -15.47 -28.72 29.95
C ARG A 323 -16.56 -29.14 30.93
N SER A 324 -17.33 -30.15 30.53
CA SER A 324 -18.18 -30.93 31.45
C SER A 324 -17.32 -31.61 32.54
N VAL A 325 -17.96 -32.14 33.59
CA VAL A 325 -17.29 -32.97 34.62
C VAL A 325 -16.39 -34.05 33.98
N PHE A 326 -16.88 -34.71 32.92
CA PHE A 326 -16.13 -35.73 32.20
C PHE A 326 -14.99 -35.15 31.34
N GLY A 327 -15.16 -33.92 30.85
CA GLY A 327 -14.08 -33.16 30.21
C GLY A 327 -12.90 -32.91 31.16
N PHE A 328 -13.17 -32.54 32.42
CA PHE A 328 -12.12 -32.45 33.44
C PHE A 328 -11.48 -33.81 33.73
N LEU A 329 -12.29 -34.86 33.98
CA LEU A 329 -11.75 -36.19 34.29
C LEU A 329 -10.84 -36.72 33.15
N ALA A 330 -11.20 -36.47 31.90
CA ALA A 330 -10.44 -36.89 30.72
C ALA A 330 -9.30 -35.92 30.34
N SER A 331 -9.23 -34.73 30.93
CA SER A 331 -8.26 -33.68 30.59
C SER A 331 -6.83 -34.15 30.79
N VAL A 332 -5.97 -33.89 29.79
CA VAL A 332 -4.53 -34.17 29.81
C VAL A 332 -3.70 -32.97 30.30
N GLU A 333 -4.37 -31.90 30.74
CA GLU A 333 -3.71 -30.69 31.19
C GLU A 333 -2.97 -30.86 32.53
N PRO A 334 -1.99 -29.97 32.80
CA PRO A 334 -1.30 -29.92 34.09
C PRO A 334 -2.28 -29.90 35.26
N HIS A 335 -1.98 -30.68 36.30
CA HIS A 335 -2.81 -30.85 37.50
C HIS A 335 -4.18 -31.48 37.26
N GLY A 336 -4.55 -31.86 36.04
CA GLY A 336 -5.81 -32.56 35.75
C GLY A 336 -5.86 -33.98 36.34
N PHE A 337 -7.07 -34.56 36.46
CA PHE A 337 -7.25 -35.90 37.05
C PHE A 337 -6.45 -36.99 36.33
N ARG A 338 -6.38 -36.95 34.98
CA ARG A 338 -5.59 -37.92 34.21
C ARG A 338 -4.08 -37.72 34.43
N SER A 339 -3.62 -36.45 34.48
CA SER A 339 -2.22 -36.13 34.81
C SER A 339 -1.87 -36.67 36.21
N TYR A 340 -2.77 -36.57 37.17
CA TYR A 340 -2.60 -37.15 38.51
C TYR A 340 -2.45 -38.68 38.47
N LEU A 341 -3.30 -39.38 37.72
CA LEU A 341 -3.21 -40.84 37.59
C LEU A 341 -1.89 -41.29 36.93
N GLN A 342 -1.35 -40.50 36.00
CA GLN A 342 -0.09 -40.81 35.32
C GLN A 342 1.14 -40.49 36.18
N ALA A 343 1.09 -39.42 36.97
CA ALA A 343 2.22 -38.95 37.77
C ALA A 343 2.36 -39.65 39.14
N THR A 344 1.29 -40.27 39.65
CA THR A 344 1.28 -40.85 41.00
C THR A 344 1.59 -42.36 40.96
N PRO A 345 2.65 -42.84 41.63
CA PRO A 345 2.94 -44.27 41.75
C PRO A 345 1.84 -45.00 42.52
N ALA A 346 1.52 -46.24 42.12
CA ALA A 346 0.43 -47.01 42.75
C ALA A 346 0.63 -47.30 44.25
N LYS A 347 1.89 -47.34 44.71
CA LYS A 347 2.25 -47.51 46.13
C LYS A 347 2.00 -46.25 46.98
N ASP A 348 1.97 -45.08 46.34
CA ASP A 348 1.81 -43.77 46.97
C ASP A 348 0.40 -43.23 46.70
N LEU A 349 -0.58 -44.13 46.59
CA LEU A 349 -1.99 -43.81 46.33
C LEU A 349 -2.50 -42.80 47.36
N ARG A 350 -2.61 -41.54 46.93
CA ARG A 350 -3.31 -40.49 47.67
C ARG A 350 -4.70 -40.27 47.09
N TRP A 351 -5.52 -39.48 47.76
CA TRP A 351 -6.75 -38.99 47.16
C TRP A 351 -6.44 -37.81 46.25
N TYR A 352 -7.15 -37.67 45.13
CA TYR A 352 -7.22 -36.40 44.42
C TYR A 352 -8.19 -35.48 45.17
N ARG A 353 -7.66 -34.43 45.81
CA ARG A 353 -8.37 -33.56 46.76
C ARG A 353 -8.77 -32.21 46.10
N PRO A 354 -9.63 -31.41 46.77
CA PRO A 354 -9.96 -30.07 46.28
C PRO A 354 -8.76 -29.13 46.09
N ASP A 355 -7.66 -29.28 46.83
CA ASP A 355 -6.42 -28.51 46.59
C ASP A 355 -5.70 -28.88 45.30
N ASP A 356 -5.70 -30.15 44.87
CA ASP A 356 -5.21 -30.51 43.54
C ASP A 356 -6.06 -29.83 42.44
N TYR A 357 -7.37 -29.76 42.66
CA TYR A 357 -8.29 -29.06 41.75
C TYR A 357 -8.09 -27.54 41.73
N TRP A 358 -7.76 -26.93 42.87
CA TRP A 358 -7.37 -25.51 42.92
C TRP A 358 -6.20 -25.23 41.98
N ASP A 359 -5.15 -26.06 42.02
CA ASP A 359 -3.98 -25.89 41.15
C ASP A 359 -4.33 -26.08 39.67
N TYR A 360 -5.24 -27.02 39.36
CA TYR A 360 -5.81 -27.16 38.01
C TYR A 360 -6.55 -25.90 37.56
N LEU A 361 -7.41 -25.31 38.41
CA LEU A 361 -8.13 -24.08 38.09
C LEU A 361 -7.18 -22.90 37.89
N ARG A 362 -6.17 -22.76 38.75
CA ARG A 362 -5.17 -21.67 38.67
C ARG A 362 -4.34 -21.77 37.40
N ALA A 363 -3.86 -22.98 37.05
CA ALA A 363 -3.01 -23.16 35.88
C ALA A 363 -3.75 -23.05 34.54
N ASN A 364 -5.01 -23.51 34.48
CA ASN A 364 -5.68 -23.70 33.19
C ASN A 364 -6.90 -22.78 32.97
N LEU A 365 -7.53 -22.26 34.03
CA LEU A 365 -8.81 -21.55 33.95
C LEU A 365 -8.84 -20.17 34.62
N GLU A 366 -7.73 -19.73 35.23
CA GLU A 366 -7.68 -18.45 35.97
C GLU A 366 -8.16 -17.24 35.14
N PRO A 367 -7.72 -17.02 33.88
CA PRO A 367 -8.20 -15.88 33.08
C PRO A 367 -9.72 -15.90 32.87
N ALA A 368 -10.28 -17.08 32.59
CA ALA A 368 -11.72 -17.26 32.37
C ALA A 368 -12.53 -17.07 33.66
N ILE A 369 -11.98 -17.49 34.81
CA ILE A 369 -12.62 -17.28 36.11
C ILE A 369 -12.63 -15.79 36.48
N LEU A 370 -11.50 -15.10 36.30
CA LEU A 370 -11.37 -13.65 36.58
C LEU A 370 -12.31 -12.80 35.71
N ALA A 371 -12.60 -13.22 34.48
CA ALA A 371 -13.57 -12.56 33.60
C ALA A 371 -15.04 -12.88 33.92
N SER A 372 -15.30 -13.77 34.88
CA SER A 372 -16.65 -14.21 35.25
C SER A 372 -17.18 -13.49 36.50
N PRO A 373 -18.48 -13.61 36.84
CA PRO A 373 -19.02 -13.08 38.09
C PRO A 373 -18.37 -13.65 39.36
N ASP A 374 -17.67 -14.79 39.26
CA ASP A 374 -16.91 -15.39 40.37
C ASP A 374 -15.47 -14.83 40.47
N GLY A 375 -15.06 -13.93 39.55
CA GLY A 375 -13.71 -13.39 39.43
C GLY A 375 -13.21 -12.67 40.68
N HIS A 376 -14.05 -11.83 41.29
CA HIS A 376 -13.70 -11.13 42.53
C HIS A 376 -13.38 -12.10 43.67
N ARG A 377 -14.26 -13.08 43.92
CA ARG A 377 -14.06 -14.11 44.96
C ARG A 377 -12.86 -14.99 44.68
N TRP A 378 -12.62 -15.32 43.40
CA TRP A 378 -11.42 -16.05 42.99
C TRP A 378 -10.15 -15.26 43.28
N ALA A 379 -10.10 -13.99 42.89
CA ALA A 379 -8.94 -13.12 43.12
C ALA A 379 -8.63 -12.96 44.63
N GLN A 380 -9.67 -12.80 45.47
CA GLN A 380 -9.52 -12.80 46.93
C GLN A 380 -8.94 -14.13 47.46
N ALA A 381 -9.44 -15.25 46.96
CA ALA A 381 -8.93 -16.57 47.34
C ALA A 381 -7.47 -16.78 46.91
N VAL A 382 -7.08 -16.33 45.70
CA VAL A 382 -5.69 -16.40 45.24
C VAL A 382 -4.79 -15.56 46.13
N GLU A 383 -5.19 -14.33 46.47
CA GLU A 383 -4.42 -13.47 47.37
C GLU A 383 -4.28 -14.09 48.77
N ALA A 384 -5.34 -14.69 49.32
CA ALA A 384 -5.29 -15.38 50.61
C ALA A 384 -4.37 -16.60 50.60
N VAL A 385 -4.35 -17.38 49.51
CA VAL A 385 -3.44 -18.51 49.31
C VAL A 385 -1.99 -18.01 49.19
N GLU A 386 -1.72 -16.99 48.36
CA GLU A 386 -0.39 -16.40 48.20
C GLU A 386 0.13 -15.81 49.52
N ARG A 387 -0.75 -15.20 50.33
CA ARG A 387 -0.41 -14.68 51.66
C ARG A 387 -0.09 -15.80 52.65
N ALA A 388 -0.83 -16.92 52.61
CA ALA A 388 -0.54 -18.09 53.42
C ALA A 388 0.81 -18.73 53.03
N GLU A 389 1.10 -18.84 51.73
CA GLU A 389 2.37 -19.32 51.19
C GLU A 389 3.55 -18.41 51.59
N ALA A 390 3.37 -17.09 51.58
CA ALA A 390 4.41 -16.13 51.94
C ALA A 390 4.66 -16.04 53.45
N LYS A 391 3.60 -16.14 54.27
CA LYS A 391 3.68 -16.01 55.74
C LYS A 391 3.95 -17.35 56.44
N SER A 392 3.70 -18.47 55.78
CA SER A 392 3.88 -19.80 56.37
C SER A 392 4.65 -20.75 55.46
N GLY A 393 5.71 -21.36 56.00
CA GLY A 393 6.43 -22.45 55.35
C GLY A 393 5.79 -23.84 55.52
N ASP A 394 4.66 -23.94 56.23
CA ASP A 394 3.97 -25.22 56.46
C ASP A 394 3.07 -25.57 55.26
N LYS A 395 3.34 -26.72 54.65
CA LYS A 395 2.56 -27.25 53.53
C LYS A 395 1.10 -27.51 53.89
N LEU A 396 0.80 -27.82 55.17
CA LEU A 396 -0.57 -28.04 55.63
C LEU A 396 -1.40 -26.76 55.55
N HIS A 397 -0.83 -25.59 55.88
CA HIS A 397 -1.52 -24.31 55.79
C HIS A 397 -1.96 -24.01 54.35
N VAL A 398 -1.04 -24.16 53.39
CA VAL A 398 -1.31 -23.93 51.97
C VAL A 398 -2.37 -24.90 51.44
N ALA A 399 -2.27 -26.19 51.78
CA ALA A 399 -3.26 -27.18 51.36
C ALA A 399 -4.65 -26.90 51.98
N LEU A 400 -4.71 -26.49 53.25
CA LEU A 400 -5.96 -26.15 53.94
C LEU A 400 -6.65 -24.95 53.30
N ILE A 401 -5.95 -23.83 53.06
CA ILE A 401 -6.55 -22.64 52.46
C ILE A 401 -7.06 -22.93 51.03
N LYS A 402 -6.33 -23.72 50.24
CA LYS A 402 -6.79 -24.16 48.90
C LYS A 402 -8.07 -24.99 48.99
N ASN A 403 -8.14 -25.94 49.92
CA ASN A 403 -9.36 -26.73 50.15
C ASN A 403 -10.54 -25.86 50.59
N VAL A 404 -10.32 -24.94 51.54
CA VAL A 404 -11.35 -24.00 51.99
C VAL A 404 -11.80 -23.11 50.83
N ALA A 405 -10.89 -22.58 50.02
CA ALA A 405 -11.21 -21.74 48.88
C ALA A 405 -12.12 -22.44 47.86
N VAL A 406 -11.78 -23.68 47.46
CA VAL A 406 -12.62 -24.46 46.52
C VAL A 406 -13.97 -24.79 47.13
N ILE A 407 -14.01 -25.23 48.40
CA ILE A 407 -15.28 -25.53 49.07
C ILE A 407 -16.14 -24.26 49.18
N ASP A 408 -15.57 -23.12 49.58
CA ASP A 408 -16.31 -21.87 49.78
C ASP A 408 -16.84 -21.29 48.45
N LEU A 409 -16.05 -21.34 47.36
CA LEU A 409 -16.52 -20.95 46.02
C LEU A 409 -17.69 -21.81 45.51
N PHE A 410 -17.68 -23.12 45.82
CA PHE A 410 -18.59 -24.10 45.19
C PHE A 410 -19.55 -24.81 46.17
N ARG A 411 -19.68 -24.31 47.41
CA ARG A 411 -20.63 -24.84 48.41
C ARG A 411 -22.09 -24.77 47.95
N ASN A 412 -22.42 -23.71 47.20
CA ASN A 412 -23.75 -23.47 46.67
C ASN A 412 -24.04 -24.53 45.61
N GLY A 413 -24.89 -25.50 45.92
CA GLY A 413 -25.20 -26.59 45.00
C GLY A 413 -24.62 -27.95 45.40
N SER A 414 -23.63 -28.05 46.29
CA SER A 414 -23.16 -29.34 46.85
C SER A 414 -23.83 -29.65 48.20
N GLY A 415 -24.10 -28.61 49.00
CA GLY A 415 -24.46 -28.79 50.41
C GLY A 415 -23.24 -29.10 51.29
N LEU A 416 -22.02 -29.02 50.74
CA LEU A 416 -20.77 -29.18 51.48
C LEU A 416 -20.31 -27.82 52.00
N ALA A 417 -19.79 -27.77 53.22
CA ALA A 417 -19.16 -26.58 53.79
C ALA A 417 -17.80 -26.94 54.40
N ALA A 418 -16.89 -25.97 54.53
CA ALA A 418 -15.56 -26.19 55.11
C ALA A 418 -15.63 -26.22 56.64
N GLU A 419 -16.34 -27.22 57.17
CA GLU A 419 -16.40 -27.54 58.59
C GLU A 419 -15.12 -28.26 59.03
N LEU A 420 -14.82 -28.24 60.33
CA LEU A 420 -13.69 -28.99 60.88
C LEU A 420 -13.81 -30.50 60.56
N ASP A 421 -15.01 -31.08 60.63
CA ASP A 421 -15.25 -32.49 60.29
C ASP A 421 -14.92 -32.82 58.82
N VAL A 422 -15.29 -31.91 57.91
CA VAL A 422 -15.02 -32.05 56.47
C VAL A 422 -13.53 -31.93 56.18
N LEU A 423 -12.87 -30.93 56.77
CA LEU A 423 -11.44 -30.71 56.58
C LEU A 423 -10.60 -31.83 57.21
N ALA A 424 -10.97 -32.31 58.41
CA ALA A 424 -10.34 -33.47 59.02
C ALA A 424 -10.55 -34.76 58.20
N ALA A 425 -11.69 -34.91 57.52
CA ALA A 425 -11.91 -36.03 56.61
C ALA A 425 -11.03 -35.94 55.35
N ILE A 426 -10.79 -34.73 54.81
CA ILE A 426 -9.89 -34.50 53.66
C ILE A 426 -8.45 -34.86 54.03
N PHE A 427 -8.00 -34.45 55.22
CA PHE A 427 -6.67 -34.69 55.76
C PHE A 427 -6.68 -35.85 56.77
N SER A 428 -7.23 -37.00 56.37
CA SER A 428 -7.35 -38.18 57.25
C SER A 428 -6.01 -38.73 57.78
N ASP A 429 -4.91 -38.36 57.14
CA ASP A 429 -3.53 -38.67 57.51
C ASP A 429 -2.95 -37.73 58.59
N VAL A 430 -3.67 -36.66 58.96
CA VAL A 430 -3.26 -35.65 59.94
C VAL A 430 -4.17 -35.71 61.17
N PRO A 431 -3.63 -35.64 62.41
CA PRO A 431 -4.46 -35.56 63.61
C PRO A 431 -5.43 -34.37 63.57
N ARG A 432 -6.68 -34.58 64.00
CA ARG A 432 -7.74 -33.57 63.98
C ARG A 432 -7.34 -32.29 64.73
N GLU A 433 -6.64 -32.43 65.85
CA GLU A 433 -6.15 -31.32 66.69
C GLU A 433 -5.14 -30.45 65.92
N ARG A 434 -4.31 -31.06 65.06
CA ARG A 434 -3.35 -30.32 64.23
C ARG A 434 -4.06 -29.54 63.13
N VAL A 435 -5.12 -30.10 62.55
CA VAL A 435 -5.97 -29.41 61.55
C VAL A 435 -6.65 -28.19 62.18
N ASP A 436 -7.21 -28.33 63.39
CA ASP A 436 -7.86 -27.23 64.10
C ASP A 436 -6.87 -26.11 64.50
N ALA A 437 -5.68 -26.49 64.98
CA ALA A 437 -4.59 -25.55 65.24
C ALA A 437 -4.19 -24.78 63.98
N ALA A 438 -3.99 -25.48 62.85
CA ALA A 438 -3.63 -24.86 61.57
C ALA A 438 -4.71 -23.89 61.06
N LEU A 439 -5.99 -24.20 61.24
CA LEU A 439 -7.10 -23.28 60.90
C LEU A 439 -7.10 -22.03 61.78
N SER A 440 -6.78 -22.18 63.06
CA SER A 440 -6.64 -21.05 64.00
C SER A 440 -5.46 -20.15 63.66
N GLU A 441 -4.33 -20.74 63.26
CA GLU A 441 -3.14 -20.02 62.77
C GLU A 441 -3.44 -19.24 61.47
N LEU A 442 -4.13 -19.86 60.50
CA LEU A 442 -4.62 -19.22 59.27
C LEU A 442 -5.62 -18.08 59.56
N ALA A 443 -6.46 -18.23 60.58
CA ALA A 443 -7.35 -17.16 61.02
C ALA A 443 -6.57 -15.96 61.58
N ALA A 444 -5.55 -16.22 62.41
CA ALA A 444 -4.68 -15.19 62.97
C ALA A 444 -3.90 -14.44 61.88
N MET A 445 -3.52 -15.12 60.79
CA MET A 445 -2.88 -14.52 59.62
C MET A 445 -3.83 -13.65 58.75
N ARG A 446 -5.13 -13.60 59.10
CA ARG A 446 -6.20 -12.96 58.32
C ARG A 446 -6.30 -13.49 56.89
N VAL A 447 -6.16 -14.80 56.71
CA VAL A 447 -6.43 -15.48 55.43
C VAL A 447 -7.72 -16.30 55.48
N LEU A 448 -8.13 -16.74 56.67
CA LEU A 448 -9.42 -17.41 56.92
C LEU A 448 -10.29 -16.64 57.93
N LEU A 449 -11.59 -16.84 57.80
CA LEU A 449 -12.61 -16.36 58.73
C LEU A 449 -13.59 -17.49 59.07
N PHE A 450 -13.81 -17.73 60.36
CA PHE A 450 -14.84 -18.66 60.83
C PHE A 450 -16.21 -17.97 60.90
N LYS A 451 -17.17 -18.43 60.09
CA LYS A 451 -18.53 -17.88 60.04
C LYS A 451 -19.45 -18.67 60.98
N LYS A 452 -19.68 -18.14 62.20
CA LYS A 452 -20.50 -18.81 63.25
C LYS A 452 -21.89 -19.26 62.79
N HIS A 453 -22.57 -18.45 61.97
CA HIS A 453 -23.93 -18.73 61.50
C HIS A 453 -24.05 -19.94 60.53
N ILE A 454 -22.95 -20.31 59.85
CA ILE A 454 -22.88 -21.51 59.00
C ILE A 454 -21.98 -22.61 59.59
N SER A 455 -21.34 -22.33 60.74
CA SER A 455 -20.35 -23.19 61.41
C SER A 455 -19.25 -23.71 60.46
N ALA A 456 -18.74 -22.84 59.59
CA ALA A 456 -17.75 -23.20 58.59
C ALA A 456 -16.70 -22.11 58.37
N TRP A 457 -15.53 -22.51 57.91
CA TRP A 457 -14.45 -21.63 57.49
C TRP A 457 -14.70 -21.06 56.09
N SER A 458 -14.26 -19.83 55.87
CA SER A 458 -14.34 -19.12 54.59
C SER A 458 -13.08 -18.30 54.37
N VAL A 459 -12.80 -17.96 53.12
CA VAL A 459 -11.69 -17.05 52.79
C VAL A 459 -11.98 -15.66 53.36
N PHE A 460 -10.96 -14.99 53.88
CA PHE A 460 -11.08 -13.61 54.36
C PHE A 460 -11.20 -12.62 53.18
N GLU A 461 -12.29 -11.85 53.12
CA GLU A 461 -12.56 -10.82 52.10
C GLU A 461 -11.79 -9.54 52.46
N GLY A 462 -10.84 -9.11 51.61
CA GLY A 462 -9.91 -8.01 51.90
C GLY A 462 -9.92 -6.84 50.91
N SER A 463 -10.86 -6.81 49.97
CA SER A 463 -10.98 -5.78 48.93
C SER A 463 -12.29 -5.01 49.11
N ASP A 464 -12.21 -3.69 49.28
CA ASP A 464 -13.36 -2.80 49.49
C ASP A 464 -13.77 -2.05 48.20
N PHE A 465 -13.04 -2.25 47.09
CA PHE A 465 -13.27 -1.50 45.85
C PHE A 465 -14.35 -2.13 44.96
N ASP A 466 -15.51 -1.47 44.86
CA ASP A 466 -16.61 -1.88 43.98
C ASP A 466 -16.36 -1.44 42.52
N ILE A 467 -15.82 -2.37 41.72
CA ILE A 467 -15.50 -2.16 40.30
C ILE A 467 -16.78 -1.88 39.48
N GLU A 468 -17.90 -2.54 39.78
CA GLU A 468 -19.15 -2.39 39.01
C GLU A 468 -19.77 -1.02 39.22
N ALA A 469 -19.77 -0.53 40.47
CA ALA A 469 -20.17 0.83 40.78
C ALA A 469 -19.25 1.86 40.08
N ALA A 470 -17.93 1.62 40.09
CA ALA A 470 -16.95 2.50 39.44
C ALA A 470 -17.14 2.56 37.91
N ILE A 471 -17.32 1.42 37.24
CA ILE A 471 -17.62 1.35 35.80
C ILE A 471 -18.93 2.07 35.48
N SER A 472 -19.98 1.80 36.26
CA SER A 472 -21.31 2.41 36.04
C SER A 472 -21.27 3.93 36.17
N GLN A 473 -20.55 4.45 37.19
CA GLN A 473 -20.35 5.87 37.41
C GLN A 473 -19.59 6.52 36.23
N THR A 474 -18.54 5.88 35.73
CA THR A 474 -17.76 6.37 34.59
C THR A 474 -18.59 6.40 33.31
N ARG A 475 -19.38 5.36 33.02
CA ARG A 475 -20.25 5.31 31.84
C ARG A 475 -21.35 6.39 31.87
N ALA A 476 -21.84 6.75 33.05
CA ALA A 476 -22.80 7.84 33.21
C ALA A 476 -22.17 9.22 32.95
N ALA A 477 -20.88 9.39 33.26
CA ALA A 477 -20.17 10.67 33.08
C ALA A 477 -19.73 10.94 31.62
N GLN A 478 -19.52 9.89 30.81
CA GLN A 478 -19.13 10.03 29.40
C GLN A 478 -19.87 9.03 28.50
N PRO A 479 -20.84 9.50 27.69
CA PRO A 479 -21.58 8.64 26.76
C PRO A 479 -20.84 8.35 25.45
N ALA A 480 -19.74 9.05 25.14
CA ALA A 480 -19.17 9.06 23.79
C ALA A 480 -18.00 8.08 23.61
N LEU A 481 -18.11 7.23 22.59
CA LEU A 481 -17.01 6.38 22.10
C LEU A 481 -15.83 7.23 21.59
N ASP A 482 -14.62 6.76 21.89
CA ASP A 482 -13.39 7.25 21.27
C ASP A 482 -13.10 6.47 19.97
N PHE A 483 -13.43 7.08 18.84
CA PHE A 483 -13.22 6.50 17.51
C PHE A 483 -11.74 6.42 17.12
N GLY A 484 -10.87 7.24 17.72
CA GLY A 484 -9.42 7.16 17.54
C GLY A 484 -8.87 5.88 18.18
N LEU A 485 -9.27 5.62 19.43
CA LEU A 485 -8.95 4.37 20.13
C LEU A 485 -9.47 3.16 19.37
N LEU A 486 -10.75 3.16 18.94
CA LEU A 486 -11.33 2.07 18.16
C LEU A 486 -10.57 1.80 16.85
N SER A 487 -10.20 2.87 16.13
CA SER A 487 -9.45 2.75 14.87
C SER A 487 -8.08 2.12 15.08
N SER A 488 -7.38 2.46 16.18
CA SER A 488 -6.09 1.86 16.54
C SER A 488 -6.22 0.36 16.89
N LEU A 489 -7.33 -0.03 17.52
CA LEU A 489 -7.58 -1.42 17.92
C LEU A 489 -8.00 -2.30 16.75
N ALA A 490 -8.80 -1.76 15.83
CA ALA A 490 -9.29 -2.46 14.65
C ALA A 490 -8.20 -2.85 13.65
N ASN A 491 -6.99 -2.27 13.76
CA ASN A 491 -5.89 -2.48 12.82
C ASN A 491 -6.36 -2.32 11.36
N LEU A 492 -7.04 -1.20 11.08
CA LEU A 492 -7.64 -0.91 9.79
C LEU A 492 -6.55 -0.72 8.73
N HIS A 493 -6.36 -1.72 7.88
CA HIS A 493 -5.43 -1.65 6.75
C HIS A 493 -6.10 -1.06 5.52
N PRO A 494 -5.37 -0.29 4.70
CA PRO A 494 -5.83 0.11 3.38
C PRO A 494 -6.26 -1.09 2.53
N VAL A 495 -7.36 -0.93 1.81
CA VAL A 495 -7.90 -1.94 0.91
C VAL A 495 -7.36 -1.71 -0.49
N VAL A 496 -6.58 -2.67 -1.00
CA VAL A 496 -6.05 -2.64 -2.36
C VAL A 496 -7.09 -3.15 -3.36
N ALA A 497 -7.22 -2.45 -4.49
CA ALA A 497 -7.97 -2.86 -5.66
C ALA A 497 -7.19 -3.94 -6.43
N LYS A 498 -7.17 -5.18 -5.90
CA LYS A 498 -6.27 -6.26 -6.35
C LYS A 498 -6.45 -6.64 -7.82
N ARG A 499 -7.71 -6.73 -8.30
CA ARG A 499 -7.98 -7.09 -9.70
C ARG A 499 -7.53 -5.98 -10.63
N HIS A 500 -7.90 -4.73 -10.33
CA HIS A 500 -7.44 -3.57 -11.10
C HIS A 500 -5.92 -3.51 -11.16
N TYR A 501 -5.23 -3.73 -10.04
CA TYR A 501 -3.76 -3.76 -10.01
C TYR A 501 -3.16 -4.84 -10.91
N HIS A 502 -3.74 -6.04 -10.91
CA HIS A 502 -3.29 -7.12 -11.79
C HIS A 502 -3.49 -6.78 -13.28
N ASP A 503 -4.64 -6.19 -13.62
CA ASP A 503 -5.04 -5.93 -15.01
C ASP A 503 -4.34 -4.68 -15.60
N THR A 504 -4.10 -3.64 -14.81
CA THR A 504 -3.47 -2.37 -15.27
C THR A 504 -2.02 -2.21 -14.84
N GLY A 505 -1.54 -3.02 -13.89
CA GLY A 505 -0.23 -2.84 -13.24
C GLY A 505 -0.14 -1.62 -12.32
N THR A 506 -1.22 -0.85 -12.12
CA THR A 506 -1.24 0.34 -11.26
C THR A 506 -1.87 0.06 -9.90
N MET A 507 -1.09 0.17 -8.83
CA MET A 507 -1.59 -0.07 -7.48
C MET A 507 -2.54 1.07 -7.06
N ARG A 508 -3.81 0.73 -6.84
CA ARG A 508 -4.86 1.61 -6.32
C ARG A 508 -5.37 1.08 -4.99
N TRP A 509 -5.64 1.97 -4.06
CA TRP A 509 -6.11 1.58 -2.74
C TRP A 509 -7.04 2.65 -2.14
N MET A 510 -7.87 2.21 -1.19
CA MET A 510 -8.79 3.04 -0.43
C MET A 510 -8.54 2.84 1.06
N ASN A 511 -8.63 3.90 1.85
CA ASN A 511 -8.56 3.79 3.30
C ASN A 511 -9.83 3.15 3.87
N VAL A 512 -9.72 2.58 5.07
CA VAL A 512 -10.88 2.22 5.90
C VAL A 512 -10.83 3.10 7.15
N ALA A 513 -11.92 3.80 7.43
CA ALA A 513 -12.06 4.66 8.60
C ALA A 513 -13.34 4.31 9.38
N LEU A 514 -13.29 4.45 10.70
CA LEU A 514 -14.44 4.34 11.59
C LEU A 514 -15.02 5.73 11.87
N CYS A 515 -16.33 5.87 11.85
CA CYS A 515 -17.01 7.10 12.25
C CYS A 515 -18.40 6.83 12.84
N ARG A 516 -19.00 7.85 13.45
CA ARG A 516 -20.45 7.82 13.73
C ARG A 516 -21.24 7.97 12.45
N LEU A 517 -22.40 7.34 12.38
CA LEU A 517 -23.31 7.49 11.24
C LEU A 517 -23.68 8.97 10.97
N GLY A 518 -23.89 9.78 12.02
CA GLY A 518 -24.15 11.21 11.88
C GLY A 518 -22.99 12.04 11.33
N GLU A 519 -21.74 11.53 11.38
CA GLU A 519 -20.56 12.21 10.85
C GLU A 519 -20.23 11.81 9.41
N ALA A 520 -20.81 10.70 8.93
CA ALA A 520 -20.62 10.21 7.57
C ALA A 520 -20.88 11.27 6.47
N PRO A 521 -21.93 12.13 6.54
CA PRO A 521 -22.15 13.16 5.51
C PRO A 521 -20.98 14.13 5.42
N ARG A 522 -20.53 14.67 6.56
CA ARG A 522 -19.42 15.63 6.62
C ARG A 522 -18.11 15.03 6.12
N LEU A 523 -17.84 13.77 6.47
CA LEU A 523 -16.64 13.06 6.03
C LEU A 523 -16.70 12.71 4.55
N ALA A 524 -17.88 12.32 4.06
CA ALA A 524 -18.11 12.10 2.65
C ALA A 524 -17.89 13.40 1.88
N ASP A 525 -18.60 14.48 2.20
CA ASP A 525 -18.54 15.75 1.46
C ASP A 525 -17.12 16.31 1.30
N ASN A 526 -16.35 16.29 2.39
CA ASN A 526 -15.00 16.85 2.43
C ASN A 526 -13.90 15.88 1.97
N PHE A 527 -14.23 14.65 1.55
CA PHE A 527 -13.20 13.69 1.17
C PHE A 527 -12.49 14.09 -0.14
N ALA A 528 -11.16 14.18 -0.08
CA ALA A 528 -10.28 14.27 -1.23
C ALA A 528 -9.01 13.43 -0.99
N PRO A 529 -8.48 12.73 -2.01
CA PRO A 529 -7.18 12.08 -1.98
C PRO A 529 -6.07 13.00 -1.49
N THR A 530 -5.31 12.54 -0.49
CA THR A 530 -4.14 13.29 0.01
C THR A 530 -2.87 12.45 0.05
N ARG A 531 -2.96 11.13 0.24
CA ARG A 531 -1.80 10.24 0.42
C ARG A 531 -1.68 9.16 -0.66
N GLY A 532 -2.37 9.35 -1.79
CA GLY A 532 -2.35 8.46 -2.94
C GLY A 532 -3.50 7.44 -3.02
N GLU A 533 -4.37 7.42 -2.00
CA GLU A 533 -5.69 6.78 -2.06
C GLU A 533 -6.55 7.39 -3.16
N PHE A 534 -7.43 6.60 -3.79
CA PHE A 534 -8.41 7.15 -4.75
C PHE A 534 -9.81 7.29 -4.15
N GLY A 535 -10.02 6.78 -2.94
CA GLY A 535 -11.32 6.70 -2.28
C GLY A 535 -11.21 6.27 -0.82
N THR A 536 -12.34 6.19 -0.12
CA THR A 536 -12.40 5.73 1.28
C THR A 536 -13.61 4.86 1.58
N PHE A 537 -13.44 3.91 2.50
CA PHE A 537 -14.49 3.13 3.13
C PHE A 537 -14.74 3.69 4.52
N LEU A 538 -15.97 4.13 4.78
CA LEU A 538 -16.43 4.60 6.08
C LEU A 538 -17.25 3.50 6.74
N LEU A 539 -16.71 2.86 7.79
CA LEU A 539 -17.48 1.99 8.66
C LEU A 539 -18.23 2.88 9.67
N ALA A 540 -19.50 3.16 9.34
CA ALA A 540 -20.37 4.04 10.10
C ALA A 540 -21.10 3.26 11.19
N LEU A 541 -20.85 3.60 12.45
CA LEU A 541 -21.55 3.05 13.61
C LEU A 541 -22.77 3.94 13.92
N PRO A 542 -24.01 3.42 13.80
CA PRO A 542 -25.19 4.09 14.32
C PRO A 542 -25.29 3.95 15.84
N ASP A 543 -26.20 4.70 16.46
CA ASP A 543 -26.46 4.61 17.90
C ASP A 543 -27.03 3.23 18.29
N LYS A 544 -26.76 2.77 19.52
CA LYS A 544 -27.10 1.43 20.02
C LYS A 544 -28.56 1.00 19.80
N SER A 545 -29.50 1.94 19.77
CA SER A 545 -30.93 1.69 19.59
C SER A 545 -31.44 1.86 18.17
N ALA A 546 -30.56 2.17 17.20
CA ALA A 546 -30.95 2.41 15.83
C ALA A 546 -31.35 1.13 15.10
N ASP A 547 -32.30 1.23 14.18
CA ASP A 547 -32.64 0.12 13.26
C ASP A 547 -31.52 -0.06 12.22
N PHE A 548 -31.03 -1.29 12.04
CA PHE A 548 -29.98 -1.61 11.07
C PHE A 548 -30.40 -1.29 9.63
N LYS A 549 -31.66 -1.56 9.27
CA LYS A 549 -32.18 -1.31 7.91
C LYS A 549 -32.34 0.18 7.62
N GLY A 550 -32.84 0.94 8.59
CA GLY A 550 -32.92 2.40 8.56
C GLY A 550 -31.53 3.03 8.45
N SER A 551 -30.61 2.61 9.29
CA SER A 551 -29.22 3.08 9.31
C SER A 551 -28.50 2.80 7.98
N SER A 552 -28.69 1.60 7.42
CA SER A 552 -28.15 1.23 6.11
C SER A 552 -28.70 2.09 4.97
N ARG A 553 -29.99 2.46 5.02
CA ARG A 553 -30.61 3.37 4.03
C ARG A 553 -30.08 4.79 4.17
N HIS A 554 -29.89 5.27 5.40
CA HIS A 554 -29.30 6.58 5.64
C HIS A 554 -27.83 6.63 5.17
N ALA A 555 -27.05 5.58 5.44
CA ALA A 555 -25.68 5.45 4.94
C ALA A 555 -25.60 5.52 3.40
N ALA A 556 -26.56 4.93 2.69
CA ALA A 556 -26.61 4.99 1.22
C ALA A 556 -26.76 6.41 0.66
N GLN A 557 -27.42 7.32 1.39
CA GLN A 557 -27.58 8.72 0.97
C GLN A 557 -26.26 9.49 0.95
N HIS A 558 -25.26 9.01 1.71
CA HIS A 558 -23.95 9.65 1.86
C HIS A 558 -22.84 8.92 1.09
N ALA A 559 -23.16 7.79 0.46
CA ALA A 559 -22.25 7.11 -0.45
C ALA A 559 -22.20 7.87 -1.79
N ARG A 560 -21.00 8.10 -2.31
CA ARG A 560 -20.80 8.83 -3.58
C ARG A 560 -19.74 8.18 -4.43
N LEU A 561 -19.93 8.23 -5.76
CA LEU A 561 -18.97 7.70 -6.74
C LEU A 561 -18.06 8.79 -7.32
N ARG A 562 -18.49 10.06 -7.23
CA ARG A 562 -17.82 11.23 -7.81
C ARG A 562 -17.89 12.41 -6.81
N PRO A 563 -16.92 13.35 -6.80
CA PRO A 563 -15.68 13.34 -7.60
C PRO A 563 -14.72 12.21 -7.20
N TRP A 564 -14.82 11.72 -5.96
CA TRP A 564 -14.04 10.59 -5.45
C TRP A 564 -14.96 9.56 -4.77
N PRO A 565 -14.70 8.25 -4.96
CA PRO A 565 -15.47 7.19 -4.30
C PRO A 565 -15.41 7.26 -2.77
N VAL A 566 -16.58 7.38 -2.15
CA VAL A 566 -16.79 7.22 -0.71
C VAL A 566 -17.86 6.14 -0.53
N VAL A 567 -17.47 5.05 0.12
CA VAL A 567 -18.34 3.89 0.37
C VAL A 567 -18.68 3.89 1.85
N VAL A 568 -19.96 3.82 2.19
CA VAL A 568 -20.41 3.84 3.59
C VAL A 568 -20.98 2.47 3.96
N GLY A 569 -20.40 1.83 4.96
CA GLY A 569 -20.81 0.52 5.47
C GLY A 569 -21.37 0.61 6.87
N VAL A 570 -22.49 -0.07 7.11
CA VAL A 570 -23.03 -0.25 8.46
C VAL A 570 -22.83 -1.71 8.87
N PRO A 571 -22.13 -2.00 9.98
CA PRO A 571 -21.96 -3.37 10.47
C PRO A 571 -23.21 -3.82 11.23
N PRO A 572 -23.71 -5.07 11.07
CA PRO A 572 -24.89 -5.54 11.81
C PRO A 572 -24.65 -5.66 13.33
N ASN A 573 -23.40 -5.86 13.76
CA ASN A 573 -23.00 -5.94 15.16
C ASN A 573 -22.62 -4.58 15.78
N PHE A 574 -23.05 -3.44 15.20
CA PHE A 574 -22.71 -2.10 15.67
C PHE A 574 -22.99 -1.89 17.18
N ALA A 575 -24.14 -2.38 17.67
CA ALA A 575 -24.53 -2.23 19.07
C ALA A 575 -23.57 -2.94 20.03
N LYS A 576 -22.95 -4.05 19.58
CA LYS A 576 -21.96 -4.80 20.38
C LYS A 576 -20.60 -4.10 20.38
N ILE A 577 -20.18 -3.59 19.24
CA ILE A 577 -18.97 -2.77 19.10
C ILE A 577 -19.06 -1.54 20.01
N GLU A 578 -20.22 -0.87 20.02
CA GLU A 578 -20.46 0.29 20.88
C GLU A 578 -20.46 -0.06 22.37
N GLU A 579 -21.10 -1.16 22.76
CA GLU A 579 -21.11 -1.63 24.14
C GLU A 579 -19.70 -1.94 24.65
N LEU A 580 -18.94 -2.74 23.90
CA LEU A 580 -17.57 -3.12 24.28
C LEU A 580 -16.61 -1.93 24.23
N GLY A 581 -16.77 -1.02 23.26
CA GLY A 581 -15.98 0.21 23.20
C GLY A 581 -16.25 1.13 24.39
N SER A 582 -17.52 1.30 24.78
CA SER A 582 -17.91 2.04 25.99
C SER A 582 -17.34 1.41 27.26
N GLU A 583 -17.41 0.08 27.37
CA GLU A 583 -16.85 -0.65 28.52
C GLU A 583 -15.32 -0.53 28.58
N LEU A 584 -14.63 -0.60 27.44
CA LEU A 584 -13.18 -0.46 27.37
C LEU A 584 -12.71 0.91 27.88
N VAL A 585 -13.34 1.99 27.42
CA VAL A 585 -13.03 3.35 27.86
C VAL A 585 -13.29 3.49 29.36
N ALA A 586 -14.41 2.95 29.86
CA ALA A 586 -14.72 2.98 31.28
C ALA A 586 -13.67 2.24 32.12
N LEU A 587 -13.27 1.03 31.69
CA LEU A 587 -12.26 0.24 32.38
C LEU A 587 -10.87 0.91 32.37
N GLN A 588 -10.47 1.57 31.27
CA GLN A 588 -9.20 2.31 31.21
C GLN A 588 -9.17 3.49 32.20
N GLN A 589 -10.29 4.17 32.38
CA GLN A 589 -10.40 5.23 33.38
C GLN A 589 -10.46 4.69 34.81
N VAL A 590 -11.19 3.59 35.04
CA VAL A 590 -11.19 2.90 36.33
C VAL A 590 -9.78 2.47 36.70
N GLN A 591 -9.02 1.91 35.76
CA GLN A 591 -7.61 1.54 35.95
C GLN A 591 -6.73 2.72 36.40
N ALA A 592 -7.04 3.94 35.97
CA ALA A 592 -6.29 5.15 36.34
C ALA A 592 -6.66 5.74 37.71
N ARG A 593 -7.69 5.21 38.40
CA ARG A 593 -8.13 5.67 39.73
C ARG A 593 -7.08 5.36 40.81
N HIS A 594 -6.82 6.30 41.72
CA HIS A 594 -5.82 6.14 42.78
C HIS A 594 -6.20 5.05 43.80
N GLU A 595 -7.50 4.85 44.02
CA GLU A 595 -8.05 3.83 44.93
C GLU A 595 -7.62 2.40 44.52
N LEU A 596 -7.36 2.17 43.22
CA LEU A 596 -6.90 0.89 42.67
C LEU A 596 -5.39 0.63 42.87
N GLN A 597 -4.60 1.65 43.24
CA GLN A 597 -3.17 1.47 43.53
C GLN A 597 -2.93 0.81 44.89
N GLY A 598 -3.89 0.87 45.82
CA GLY A 598 -3.81 0.18 47.11
C GLY A 598 -4.35 -1.25 47.11
N ASP A 599 -5.15 -1.62 46.11
CA ASP A 599 -5.89 -2.90 46.08
C ASP A 599 -5.38 -3.82 44.96
N PRO A 600 -4.53 -4.83 45.27
CA PRO A 600 -3.98 -5.74 44.27
C PRO A 600 -5.05 -6.69 43.68
N VAL A 601 -6.12 -6.99 44.43
CA VAL A 601 -7.22 -7.87 44.00
C VAL A 601 -8.02 -7.16 42.91
N ALA A 602 -8.49 -5.94 43.20
CA ALA A 602 -9.23 -5.14 42.24
C ALA A 602 -8.41 -4.85 40.97
N ARG A 603 -7.09 -4.61 41.12
CA ARG A 603 -6.20 -4.36 39.98
C ARG A 603 -6.07 -5.56 39.05
N ARG A 604 -5.88 -6.76 39.62
CA ARG A 604 -5.77 -8.01 38.85
C ARG A 604 -7.06 -8.26 38.07
N GLU A 605 -8.22 -8.01 38.69
CA GLU A 605 -9.54 -8.13 38.07
C GLU A 605 -9.73 -7.14 36.92
N VAL A 606 -9.44 -5.84 37.13
CA VAL A 606 -9.55 -4.81 36.07
C VAL A 606 -8.62 -5.11 34.89
N HIS A 607 -7.39 -5.56 35.12
CA HIS A 607 -6.48 -5.94 34.04
C HIS A 607 -6.98 -7.12 33.21
N ALA A 608 -7.47 -8.18 33.88
CA ALA A 608 -8.01 -9.34 33.19
C ALA A 608 -9.22 -8.95 32.32
N ARG A 609 -10.13 -8.14 32.88
CA ARG A 609 -11.32 -7.67 32.15
C ARG A 609 -10.97 -6.73 30.99
N LEU A 610 -9.98 -5.84 31.16
CA LEU A 610 -9.45 -5.02 30.07
C LEU A 610 -8.91 -5.85 28.91
N ALA A 611 -8.13 -6.89 29.21
CA ALA A 611 -7.57 -7.78 28.18
C ALA A 611 -8.69 -8.51 27.41
N GLU A 612 -9.69 -9.03 28.11
CA GLU A 612 -10.82 -9.74 27.52
C GLU A 612 -11.70 -8.82 26.67
N VAL A 613 -12.10 -7.65 27.19
CA VAL A 613 -12.91 -6.67 26.46
C VAL A 613 -12.18 -6.19 25.21
N ARG A 614 -10.87 -5.95 25.30
CA ARG A 614 -10.05 -5.55 24.15
C ARG A 614 -10.02 -6.65 23.07
N SER A 615 -9.78 -7.90 23.46
CA SER A 615 -9.77 -9.04 22.54
C SER A 615 -11.14 -9.22 21.86
N SER A 616 -12.22 -9.20 22.66
CA SER A 616 -13.59 -9.28 22.17
C SER A 616 -13.92 -8.14 21.20
N LEU A 617 -13.55 -6.90 21.53
CA LEU A 617 -13.81 -5.74 20.68
C LEU A 617 -13.06 -5.83 19.35
N GLN A 618 -11.82 -6.32 19.35
CA GLN A 618 -11.06 -6.54 18.11
C GLN A 618 -11.74 -7.55 17.20
N GLU A 619 -12.22 -8.67 17.76
CA GLU A 619 -12.92 -9.69 16.97
C GLU A 619 -14.27 -9.18 16.45
N GLU A 620 -15.02 -8.43 17.26
CA GLU A 620 -16.27 -7.81 16.81
C GLU A 620 -16.04 -6.73 15.74
N LEU A 621 -15.00 -5.91 15.84
CA LEU A 621 -14.62 -4.95 14.78
C LEU A 621 -14.26 -5.66 13.48
N ARG A 622 -13.48 -6.75 13.55
CA ARG A 622 -13.11 -7.58 12.40
C ARG A 622 -14.33 -8.21 11.74
N SER A 623 -15.22 -8.79 12.55
CA SER A 623 -16.51 -9.33 12.12
C SER A 623 -17.39 -8.24 11.50
N GLY A 624 -17.42 -7.05 12.10
CA GLY A 624 -18.19 -5.91 11.63
C GLY A 624 -17.76 -5.46 10.24
N ILE A 625 -16.46 -5.36 9.96
CA ILE A 625 -15.95 -5.01 8.62
C ILE A 625 -16.36 -6.06 7.57
N LEU A 626 -16.25 -7.35 7.92
CA LEU A 626 -16.55 -8.46 7.00
C LEU A 626 -18.04 -8.56 6.68
N ASN A 627 -18.90 -8.33 7.68
CA ASN A 627 -20.35 -8.50 7.57
C ASN A 627 -21.09 -7.18 7.34
N ALA A 628 -20.39 -6.05 7.27
CA ALA A 628 -21.00 -4.76 7.01
C ALA A 628 -21.70 -4.71 5.65
N ARG A 629 -22.81 -3.99 5.63
CA ARG A 629 -23.56 -3.70 4.41
C ARG A 629 -23.00 -2.44 3.76
N TRP A 630 -22.10 -2.63 2.80
CA TRP A 630 -21.33 -1.56 2.14
C TRP A 630 -22.07 -0.93 0.95
N GLN A 631 -22.53 0.31 1.10
CA GLN A 631 -23.27 1.04 0.07
C GLN A 631 -22.31 1.82 -0.85
N PHE A 632 -22.47 1.68 -2.16
CA PHE A 632 -21.74 2.44 -3.18
C PHE A 632 -22.68 2.82 -4.34
N GLY A 633 -23.04 4.11 -4.45
CA GLY A 633 -24.02 4.58 -5.44
C GLY A 633 -25.48 4.29 -5.05
N ALA A 634 -26.38 4.36 -6.04
CA ALA A 634 -27.83 4.13 -5.85
C ALA A 634 -28.23 2.64 -5.85
N GLU A 635 -27.31 1.73 -6.17
CA GLU A 635 -27.56 0.29 -6.12
C GLU A 635 -27.38 -0.25 -4.69
N PRO A 636 -28.27 -1.14 -4.21
CA PRO A 636 -28.12 -1.73 -2.90
C PRO A 636 -26.91 -2.67 -2.85
N ALA A 637 -26.12 -2.52 -1.80
CA ALA A 637 -25.00 -3.41 -1.45
C ALA A 637 -25.37 -4.91 -1.51
N GLU A 638 -24.55 -5.73 -2.17
CA GLU A 638 -24.55 -7.19 -1.98
C GLU A 638 -23.83 -7.53 -0.66
N THR A 639 -24.49 -8.31 0.20
CA THR A 639 -23.93 -8.78 1.47
C THR A 639 -22.78 -9.76 1.22
N GLY A 640 -21.66 -9.62 1.94
CA GLY A 640 -20.52 -10.56 1.86
C GLY A 640 -19.52 -10.31 0.73
N LEU A 641 -19.66 -9.21 -0.04
CA LEU A 641 -18.62 -8.80 -0.99
C LEU A 641 -17.33 -8.41 -0.26
N LYS A 642 -16.22 -9.02 -0.68
CA LYS A 642 -14.89 -8.61 -0.21
C LYS A 642 -14.61 -7.17 -0.65
N LEU A 643 -14.21 -6.30 0.28
CA LEU A 643 -13.89 -4.89 0.04
C LEU A 643 -12.95 -4.66 -1.16
N SER A 644 -12.00 -5.56 -1.38
CA SER A 644 -11.06 -5.50 -2.53
C SER A 644 -11.75 -5.58 -3.89
N ARG A 645 -12.88 -6.32 -3.99
CA ARG A 645 -13.69 -6.38 -5.23
C ARG A 645 -14.43 -5.07 -5.46
N ILE A 646 -14.97 -4.47 -4.40
CA ILE A 646 -15.61 -3.14 -4.46
C ILE A 646 -14.58 -2.10 -4.90
N ALA A 647 -13.41 -2.06 -4.24
CA ALA A 647 -12.32 -1.16 -4.62
C ALA A 647 -11.88 -1.36 -6.08
N SER A 648 -11.81 -2.60 -6.57
CA SER A 648 -11.45 -2.87 -7.97
C SER A 648 -12.50 -2.36 -8.96
N LYS A 649 -13.80 -2.57 -8.68
CA LYS A 649 -14.88 -2.02 -9.51
C LYS A 649 -14.82 -0.49 -9.56
N LEU A 650 -14.69 0.15 -8.41
CA LEU A 650 -14.60 1.61 -8.32
C LEU A 650 -13.35 2.18 -8.99
N ALA A 651 -12.22 1.46 -8.94
CA ALA A 651 -11.00 1.86 -9.62
C ALA A 651 -11.14 1.75 -11.15
N ASP A 652 -11.77 0.69 -11.66
CA ASP A 652 -12.06 0.56 -13.09
C ASP A 652 -13.01 1.66 -13.58
N ASP A 653 -14.10 1.91 -12.84
CA ASP A 653 -15.10 2.93 -13.19
C ASP A 653 -14.55 4.36 -13.10
N LEU A 654 -13.55 4.61 -12.23
CA LEU A 654 -12.93 5.93 -12.09
C LEU A 654 -11.76 6.12 -13.08
N TYR A 655 -11.01 5.07 -13.37
CA TYR A 655 -9.81 5.10 -14.20
C TYR A 655 -9.96 4.22 -15.45
N GLU A 656 -11.07 4.39 -16.16
CA GLU A 656 -11.40 3.58 -17.34
C GLU A 656 -10.41 3.75 -18.52
N GLN A 657 -9.61 4.83 -18.51
CA GLN A 657 -8.57 5.11 -19.51
C GLN A 657 -7.14 4.94 -18.95
N SER A 658 -6.98 4.17 -17.86
CA SER A 658 -5.65 3.95 -17.28
C SER A 658 -4.79 3.07 -18.20
N PRO A 659 -3.58 3.51 -18.57
CA PRO A 659 -2.69 2.70 -19.39
C PRO A 659 -2.18 1.48 -18.62
N SER A 660 -1.97 0.37 -19.33
CA SER A 660 -1.50 -0.88 -18.72
C SER A 660 0.03 -0.88 -18.60
N VAL A 661 0.55 -0.80 -17.37
CA VAL A 661 1.99 -0.67 -17.09
C VAL A 661 2.44 -1.58 -15.94
N TRP A 662 3.06 -2.72 -16.29
CA TRP A 662 3.54 -3.72 -15.33
C TRP A 662 4.99 -3.47 -14.90
N SER A 663 5.23 -2.33 -14.26
CA SER A 663 6.53 -2.03 -13.63
C SER A 663 6.34 -1.51 -12.23
N GLU A 664 6.42 -2.39 -11.24
CA GLU A 664 6.26 -1.99 -9.84
C GLU A 664 7.32 -0.96 -9.43
N LEU A 665 8.52 -1.00 -10.00
CA LEU A 665 9.66 -0.16 -9.62
C LEU A 665 9.40 1.34 -9.80
N VAL A 666 8.63 1.72 -10.83
CA VAL A 666 8.39 3.10 -11.23
C VAL A 666 6.90 3.46 -11.35
N ASN A 667 5.99 2.50 -11.52
CA ASN A 667 4.54 2.77 -11.56
C ASN A 667 3.97 3.00 -10.15
N ARG A 668 4.48 4.03 -9.48
CA ARG A 668 4.12 4.47 -8.12
C ARG A 668 4.33 5.97 -8.01
N ALA A 669 3.76 6.59 -6.96
CA ALA A 669 3.91 8.03 -6.74
C ALA A 669 5.38 8.41 -6.44
N GLU A 670 6.04 7.64 -5.59
CA GLU A 670 7.43 7.89 -5.16
C GLU A 670 8.31 6.66 -5.46
N PRO A 671 9.09 6.68 -6.55
CA PRO A 671 10.06 5.63 -6.87
C PRO A 671 11.25 5.61 -5.89
N SER A 672 11.90 4.45 -5.73
CA SER A 672 13.15 4.34 -4.96
C SER A 672 14.29 5.13 -5.62
N SER A 673 15.32 5.52 -4.87
CA SER A 673 16.51 6.21 -5.43
C SER A 673 17.16 5.43 -6.59
N ASN A 674 17.23 4.11 -6.48
CA ASN A 674 17.71 3.24 -7.56
C ASN A 674 16.79 3.27 -8.79
N SER A 675 15.46 3.26 -8.58
CA SER A 675 14.47 3.40 -9.65
C SER A 675 14.55 4.77 -10.32
N VAL A 676 14.76 5.85 -9.55
CA VAL A 676 14.92 7.22 -10.07
C VAL A 676 16.16 7.30 -10.96
N LYS A 677 17.29 6.73 -10.51
CA LYS A 677 18.51 6.66 -11.33
C LYS A 677 18.28 5.87 -12.61
N ALA A 678 17.73 4.66 -12.53
CA ALA A 678 17.45 3.83 -13.71
C ALA A 678 16.47 4.50 -14.69
N ARG A 679 15.47 5.23 -14.18
CA ARG A 679 14.55 6.02 -15.00
C ARG A 679 15.27 7.15 -15.73
N ARG A 680 16.16 7.88 -15.03
CA ARG A 680 16.98 8.95 -15.64
C ARG A 680 17.89 8.38 -16.72
N ASP A 681 18.63 7.31 -16.42
CA ASP A 681 19.55 6.69 -17.35
C ASP A 681 18.81 6.12 -18.58
N LEU A 682 17.57 5.60 -18.42
CA LEU A 682 16.68 5.25 -19.53
C LEU A 682 16.32 6.48 -20.38
N ILE A 683 15.90 7.59 -19.76
CA ILE A 683 15.50 8.81 -20.46
C ILE A 683 16.68 9.41 -21.26
N HIS A 684 17.91 9.40 -20.73
CA HIS A 684 19.12 9.79 -21.47
C HIS A 684 19.35 8.91 -22.70
N LYS A 685 19.12 7.59 -22.58
CA LYS A 685 19.19 6.64 -23.69
C LYS A 685 18.09 6.84 -24.73
N MET A 686 16.88 7.25 -24.32
CA MET A 686 15.80 7.58 -25.26
C MET A 686 16.19 8.73 -26.18
N LEU A 687 16.93 9.71 -25.67
CA LEU A 687 17.40 10.86 -26.44
C LEU A 687 18.61 10.49 -27.34
N SER A 688 19.65 9.89 -26.77
CA SER A 688 20.93 9.68 -27.48
C SER A 688 20.93 8.47 -28.43
N HIS A 689 20.02 7.51 -28.26
CA HIS A 689 20.01 6.23 -29.01
C HIS A 689 18.62 5.90 -29.60
N GLU A 690 17.82 6.91 -29.93
CA GLU A 690 16.45 6.77 -30.50
C GLU A 690 16.42 5.81 -31.70
N ALA A 691 17.38 5.91 -32.62
CA ALA A 691 17.34 5.13 -33.87
C ALA A 691 17.76 3.65 -33.71
N VAL A 692 18.20 3.25 -32.52
CA VAL A 692 18.84 1.96 -32.26
C VAL A 692 17.88 1.03 -31.55
N GLU A 693 17.88 -0.24 -31.95
CA GLU A 693 17.15 -1.28 -31.23
C GLU A 693 17.48 -1.23 -29.74
N ASN A 694 16.46 -1.31 -28.88
CA ASN A 694 16.67 -1.39 -27.44
C ASN A 694 17.39 -0.17 -26.84
N LEU A 695 17.45 0.96 -27.57
CA LEU A 695 18.20 2.16 -27.23
C LEU A 695 19.71 1.87 -27.02
N GLY A 696 20.24 0.84 -27.71
CA GLY A 696 21.63 0.42 -27.58
C GLY A 696 22.00 -0.22 -26.22
N ILE A 697 21.02 -0.69 -25.44
CA ILE A 697 21.25 -1.35 -24.16
C ILE A 697 21.39 -2.87 -24.39
N GLU A 698 22.63 -3.37 -24.41
CA GLU A 698 22.91 -4.78 -24.71
C GLU A 698 22.72 -5.73 -23.53
N ARG A 699 23.18 -5.34 -22.32
CA ARG A 699 23.02 -6.15 -21.09
C ARG A 699 21.62 -5.96 -20.49
N PHE A 700 21.38 -6.55 -19.32
CA PHE A 700 20.14 -6.38 -18.55
C PHE A 700 20.33 -5.60 -17.23
N PRO A 701 20.81 -4.33 -17.27
CA PRO A 701 20.75 -3.43 -16.11
C PRO A 701 19.29 -2.97 -15.84
N ALA A 702 19.06 -2.21 -14.76
CA ALA A 702 17.72 -1.82 -14.33
C ALA A 702 16.95 -1.03 -15.41
N GLU A 703 17.62 -0.12 -16.10
CA GLU A 703 17.10 0.69 -17.21
C GLU A 703 16.69 -0.17 -18.42
N ARG A 704 17.32 -1.33 -18.65
CA ARG A 704 16.87 -2.30 -19.67
C ARG A 704 15.52 -2.89 -19.32
N GLY A 705 15.35 -3.29 -18.06
CA GLY A 705 14.08 -3.80 -17.56
C GLY A 705 12.96 -2.76 -17.67
N LEU A 706 13.27 -1.50 -17.35
CA LEU A 706 12.34 -0.38 -17.52
C LEU A 706 12.00 -0.14 -19.00
N TYR A 707 12.98 -0.16 -19.91
CA TYR A 707 12.72 -0.04 -21.35
C TYR A 707 11.71 -1.10 -21.82
N VAL A 708 11.94 -2.37 -21.49
CA VAL A 708 11.07 -3.47 -21.93
C VAL A 708 9.65 -3.27 -21.41
N ALA A 709 9.50 -2.91 -20.13
CA ALA A 709 8.19 -2.77 -19.50
C ALA A 709 7.41 -1.52 -19.94
N LEU A 710 8.10 -0.40 -20.21
CA LEU A 710 7.46 0.91 -20.45
C LEU A 710 7.37 1.28 -21.94
N LEU A 711 8.31 0.84 -22.78
CA LEU A 711 8.43 1.32 -24.17
C LEU A 711 8.40 0.18 -25.19
N GLY A 712 9.12 -0.91 -24.91
CA GLY A 712 9.23 -2.06 -25.81
C GLY A 712 7.95 -2.88 -25.89
N HIS A 713 7.47 -3.41 -24.76
CA HIS A 713 6.24 -4.20 -24.71
C HIS A 713 5.00 -3.40 -25.13
N PRO A 714 4.81 -2.13 -24.70
CA PRO A 714 3.72 -1.29 -25.18
C PRO A 714 3.88 -0.81 -26.62
N LYS A 715 4.93 -1.20 -27.35
CA LYS A 715 5.19 -0.78 -28.74
C LYS A 715 5.20 0.74 -28.98
N LEU A 716 5.68 1.51 -28.00
CA LEU A 716 5.90 2.95 -28.17
C LEU A 716 7.25 3.29 -28.82
N HIS A 717 8.16 2.31 -28.86
CA HIS A 717 9.41 2.37 -29.60
C HIS A 717 9.45 1.19 -30.58
N VAL A 718 9.40 1.48 -31.88
CA VAL A 718 9.14 0.47 -32.93
C VAL A 718 10.14 0.56 -34.06
N ARG A 719 10.33 -0.56 -34.75
CA ARG A 719 11.12 -0.62 -35.97
C ARG A 719 10.33 -0.05 -37.15
N ALA A 720 10.86 0.99 -37.77
CA ALA A 720 10.32 1.61 -38.97
C ALA A 720 10.65 0.78 -40.23
N PRO A 721 9.94 0.99 -41.36
CA PRO A 721 10.14 0.24 -42.60
C PRO A 721 11.53 0.39 -43.22
N ASP A 722 12.23 1.48 -42.94
CA ASP A 722 13.61 1.76 -43.35
C ASP A 722 14.67 0.96 -42.55
N GLY A 723 14.22 0.20 -41.55
CA GLY A 723 15.06 -0.66 -40.71
C GLY A 723 15.52 0.00 -39.41
N ASN A 724 15.40 1.33 -39.29
CA ASN A 724 15.75 2.10 -38.10
C ASN A 724 14.63 2.01 -37.04
N TRP A 725 14.95 2.33 -35.79
CA TRP A 725 13.95 2.44 -34.73
C TRP A 725 13.47 3.88 -34.54
N LYS A 726 12.24 4.06 -34.06
CA LYS A 726 11.68 5.37 -33.74
C LYS A 726 10.58 5.29 -32.69
N PHE A 727 10.32 6.39 -32.02
CA PHE A 727 9.12 6.54 -31.19
C PHE A 727 7.88 6.77 -32.05
N ALA A 728 6.76 6.14 -31.69
CA ALA A 728 5.52 6.22 -32.46
C ALA A 728 4.31 6.46 -31.56
N ALA A 729 3.28 7.08 -32.14
CA ALA A 729 1.98 7.22 -31.48
C ALA A 729 1.27 5.86 -31.36
N PRO A 730 0.46 5.66 -30.31
CA PRO A 730 -0.25 4.40 -30.09
C PRO A 730 -1.29 4.13 -31.17
N ARG A 731 -1.53 2.84 -31.44
CA ARG A 731 -2.48 2.29 -32.42
C ARG A 731 -3.58 1.50 -31.73
N GLU A 732 -4.74 1.37 -32.36
CA GLU A 732 -5.90 0.66 -31.78
C GLU A 732 -5.74 -0.87 -31.80
N ASP A 733 -4.93 -1.38 -32.72
CA ASP A 733 -4.83 -2.80 -33.07
C ASP A 733 -3.58 -3.49 -32.50
N ASP A 734 -2.85 -2.84 -31.58
CA ASP A 734 -1.67 -3.40 -30.93
C ASP A 734 -1.60 -3.13 -29.42
N GLU A 735 -0.51 -3.56 -28.80
CA GLU A 735 -0.23 -3.50 -27.36
C GLU A 735 -0.11 -2.07 -26.82
N SER A 736 -0.07 -1.06 -27.71
CA SER A 736 -0.07 0.36 -27.35
C SER A 736 -1.48 0.95 -27.14
N ALA A 737 -2.54 0.21 -27.47
CA ALA A 737 -3.92 0.70 -27.46
C ALA A 737 -4.35 1.34 -26.12
N SER A 738 -3.86 0.82 -25.00
CA SER A 738 -4.15 1.36 -23.66
C SER A 738 -3.63 2.80 -23.44
N PHE A 739 -2.67 3.26 -24.24
CA PHE A 739 -2.12 4.62 -24.18
C PHE A 739 -2.85 5.62 -25.07
N LYS A 740 -3.78 5.17 -25.92
CA LYS A 740 -4.49 6.04 -26.86
C LYS A 740 -5.24 7.17 -26.16
N GLY A 741 -6.00 6.85 -25.10
CA GLY A 741 -6.76 7.85 -24.33
C GLY A 741 -5.85 8.95 -23.76
N LEU A 742 -4.68 8.56 -23.25
CA LEU A 742 -3.66 9.50 -22.79
C LEU A 742 -3.10 10.36 -23.94
N TRP A 743 -2.76 9.76 -25.08
CA TRP A 743 -2.21 10.47 -26.24
C TRP A 743 -3.21 11.48 -26.80
N ASP A 744 -4.48 11.08 -26.95
CA ASP A 744 -5.55 11.92 -27.48
C ASP A 744 -5.90 13.08 -26.54
N ALA A 745 -5.95 12.82 -25.23
CA ALA A 745 -6.15 13.86 -24.22
C ALA A 745 -5.00 14.88 -24.25
N THR A 746 -3.76 14.42 -24.40
CA THR A 746 -2.57 15.28 -24.48
C THR A 746 -2.60 16.12 -25.76
N ARG A 747 -2.93 15.53 -26.91
CA ARG A 747 -3.09 16.27 -28.18
C ARG A 747 -4.21 17.31 -28.11
N THR A 748 -5.32 16.97 -27.46
CA THR A 748 -6.45 17.89 -27.26
C THR A 748 -6.06 19.08 -26.38
N LEU A 749 -5.32 18.83 -25.29
CA LEU A 749 -4.79 19.90 -24.43
C LEU A 749 -3.85 20.85 -25.19
N LEU A 750 -3.07 20.30 -26.13
CA LEU A 750 -2.17 21.06 -26.99
C LEU A 750 -2.84 21.65 -28.25
N GLY A 751 -4.16 21.46 -28.44
CA GLY A 751 -4.86 21.78 -29.68
C GLY A 751 -4.95 23.27 -30.03
N ASP A 752 -4.82 24.17 -29.04
CA ASP A 752 -4.69 25.60 -29.32
C ASP A 752 -3.24 25.93 -29.74
N SER A 753 -3.03 26.05 -31.05
CA SER A 753 -1.73 26.37 -31.65
C SER A 753 -1.11 27.70 -31.18
N ALA A 754 -1.84 28.58 -30.50
CA ALA A 754 -1.33 29.82 -29.94
C ALA A 754 -0.85 29.70 -28.48
N ALA A 755 -1.37 28.73 -27.73
CA ALA A 755 -1.11 28.60 -26.29
C ALA A 755 0.09 27.69 -25.99
N ARG A 756 0.88 28.08 -24.98
CA ARG A 756 1.91 27.21 -24.38
C ARG A 756 1.29 26.44 -23.22
N VAL A 757 1.54 25.15 -23.15
CA VAL A 757 1.06 24.27 -22.08
C VAL A 757 2.25 23.83 -21.24
N SER A 758 2.19 24.04 -19.92
CA SER A 758 3.28 23.61 -19.03
C SER A 758 3.34 22.09 -18.91
N ALA A 759 4.52 21.52 -18.70
CA ALA A 759 4.66 20.08 -18.42
C ALA A 759 3.92 19.68 -17.14
N THR A 760 3.82 20.59 -16.15
CA THR A 760 3.01 20.42 -14.94
C THR A 760 1.53 20.22 -15.26
N ASP A 761 0.97 20.96 -16.23
CA ASP A 761 -0.44 20.81 -16.59
C ASP A 761 -0.71 19.50 -17.35
N ILE A 762 0.26 19.04 -18.14
CA ILE A 762 0.22 17.69 -18.74
C ILE A 762 0.26 16.62 -17.64
N HIS A 763 1.15 16.74 -16.64
CA HIS A 763 1.20 15.81 -15.51
C HIS A 763 -0.11 15.81 -14.71
N LYS A 764 -0.72 16.98 -14.45
CA LYS A 764 -2.02 17.09 -13.79
C LYS A 764 -3.13 16.40 -14.59
N LEU A 765 -3.16 16.60 -15.91
CA LEU A 765 -4.10 15.91 -16.80
C LEU A 765 -3.94 14.39 -16.68
N TRP A 766 -2.70 13.88 -16.72
CA TRP A 766 -2.44 12.45 -16.64
C TRP A 766 -2.73 11.87 -15.25
N ALA A 767 -2.50 12.62 -14.17
CA ALA A 767 -2.82 12.20 -12.80
C ALA A 767 -4.33 12.12 -12.52
N ALA A 768 -5.13 12.93 -13.22
CA ALA A 768 -6.57 13.01 -13.00
C ALA A 768 -7.32 11.80 -13.60
N PRO A 769 -8.49 11.42 -13.03
CA PRO A 769 -9.46 10.58 -13.73
C PRO A 769 -9.84 11.19 -15.09
N PRO A 770 -10.04 10.38 -16.15
CA PRO A 770 -10.10 8.92 -16.18
C PRO A 770 -8.76 8.19 -16.40
N ILE A 771 -7.61 8.89 -16.43
CA ILE A 771 -6.30 8.29 -16.75
C ILE A 771 -5.60 7.78 -15.47
N GLY A 772 -5.39 8.67 -14.50
CA GLY A 772 -4.82 8.33 -13.20
C GLY A 772 -3.33 7.96 -13.18
N MET A 773 -2.54 8.24 -14.20
CA MET A 773 -1.13 7.84 -14.28
C MET A 773 -0.33 8.23 -13.02
N ARG A 774 0.63 7.38 -12.62
CA ARG A 774 1.49 7.64 -11.45
C ARG A 774 2.70 8.49 -11.82
N ALA A 775 3.08 9.42 -10.95
CA ALA A 775 4.17 10.37 -11.18
C ALA A 775 5.51 9.72 -11.55
N GLY A 776 5.80 8.53 -11.02
CA GLY A 776 7.05 7.83 -11.31
C GLY A 776 7.29 7.49 -12.79
N ILE A 777 6.23 7.29 -13.58
CA ILE A 777 6.30 6.93 -15.00
C ILE A 777 6.06 8.10 -15.97
N MET A 778 5.48 9.21 -15.50
CA MET A 778 5.15 10.36 -16.37
C MET A 778 6.35 10.89 -17.16
N PRO A 779 7.55 11.04 -16.58
CA PRO A 779 8.70 11.55 -17.33
C PRO A 779 9.05 10.71 -18.56
N VAL A 780 8.99 9.39 -18.44
CA VAL A 780 9.29 8.46 -19.55
C VAL A 780 8.28 8.64 -20.68
N TYR A 781 6.99 8.70 -20.35
CA TYR A 781 5.94 8.84 -21.36
C TYR A 781 5.89 10.25 -21.97
N LEU A 782 6.26 11.31 -21.22
CA LEU A 782 6.39 12.65 -21.79
C LEU A 782 7.56 12.71 -22.77
N THR A 783 8.71 12.13 -22.43
CA THR A 783 9.83 12.02 -23.37
C THR A 783 9.44 11.20 -24.61
N ALA A 784 8.73 10.08 -24.45
CA ALA A 784 8.25 9.30 -25.59
C ALA A 784 7.26 10.09 -26.47
N PHE A 785 6.35 10.85 -25.87
CA PHE A 785 5.41 11.74 -26.58
C PHE A 785 6.14 12.84 -27.35
N LEU A 786 7.15 13.47 -26.73
CA LEU A 786 8.01 14.48 -27.35
C LEU A 786 8.73 13.91 -28.58
N LEU A 787 9.43 12.78 -28.43
CA LEU A 787 10.19 12.16 -29.51
C LEU A 787 9.30 11.66 -30.66
N ALA A 788 8.12 11.10 -30.34
CA ALA A 788 7.16 10.65 -31.36
C ALA A 788 6.56 11.81 -32.18
N ASN A 789 6.58 13.05 -31.67
CA ASN A 789 5.98 14.22 -32.29
C ASN A 789 7.00 15.36 -32.49
N LYS A 790 8.31 15.05 -32.54
CA LYS A 790 9.39 16.05 -32.61
C LYS A 790 9.28 17.04 -33.78
N GLY A 791 8.67 16.63 -34.90
CA GLY A 791 8.42 17.50 -36.04
C GLY A 791 7.30 18.54 -35.83
N ASN A 792 6.41 18.35 -34.85
CA ASN A 792 5.22 19.18 -34.63
C ASN A 792 5.19 19.87 -33.25
N LEU A 793 6.24 19.70 -32.43
CA LEU A 793 6.30 20.22 -31.06
C LEU A 793 7.47 21.19 -30.89
N ALA A 794 7.17 22.39 -30.38
CA ALA A 794 8.17 23.31 -29.86
C ALA A 794 8.28 23.19 -28.34
N LEU A 795 9.50 23.09 -27.83
CA LEU A 795 9.81 23.03 -26.39
C LEU A 795 10.37 24.36 -25.92
N TYR A 796 9.96 24.81 -24.73
CA TYR A 796 10.44 26.03 -24.10
C TYR A 796 10.84 25.74 -22.66
N LYS A 797 11.92 26.37 -22.20
CA LYS A 797 12.41 26.37 -20.83
C LYS A 797 12.49 27.81 -20.32
N ASP A 798 11.88 28.07 -19.18
CA ASP A 798 11.76 29.42 -18.60
C ASP A 798 11.21 30.44 -19.62
N GLY A 799 10.31 29.98 -20.49
CA GLY A 799 9.71 30.77 -21.57
C GLY A 799 10.58 30.99 -22.82
N ILE A 800 11.82 30.51 -22.81
CA ILE A 800 12.79 30.57 -23.92
C ILE A 800 12.72 29.27 -24.72
N PHE A 801 12.62 29.37 -26.05
CA PHE A 801 12.62 28.18 -26.89
C PHE A 801 13.94 27.41 -26.80
N ILE A 802 13.83 26.09 -26.65
CA ILE A 802 14.97 25.18 -26.73
C ILE A 802 14.98 24.58 -28.13
N PRO A 803 16.04 24.79 -28.93
CA PRO A 803 16.19 24.12 -30.20
C PRO A 803 16.31 22.62 -29.97
N GLU A 804 17.34 22.17 -29.29
CA GLU A 804 17.59 20.75 -29.08
C GLU A 804 17.35 20.35 -27.64
N LEU A 805 16.60 19.28 -27.44
CA LEU A 805 16.49 18.69 -26.12
C LEU A 805 17.83 18.04 -25.77
N THR A 806 18.52 18.53 -24.74
CA THR A 806 19.79 17.96 -24.26
C THR A 806 19.59 17.09 -23.01
N GLU A 807 20.60 16.29 -22.64
CA GLU A 807 20.59 15.54 -21.37
C GLU A 807 20.49 16.47 -20.14
N ALA A 808 21.11 17.67 -20.21
CA ALA A 808 21.03 18.66 -19.15
C ALA A 808 19.60 19.22 -18.98
N ASP A 809 18.90 19.46 -20.09
CA ASP A 809 17.51 19.90 -20.05
C ASP A 809 16.58 18.82 -19.48
N LEU A 810 16.82 17.54 -19.80
CA LEU A 810 16.10 16.41 -19.22
C LEU A 810 16.34 16.28 -17.71
N ASP A 811 17.57 16.48 -17.25
CA ASP A 811 17.91 16.46 -15.82
C ASP A 811 17.24 17.62 -15.08
N GLU A 812 17.19 18.81 -15.67
CA GLU A 812 16.46 19.96 -15.12
C GLU A 812 14.94 19.72 -15.11
N TYR A 813 14.38 19.11 -16.15
CA TYR A 813 12.96 18.73 -16.20
C TYR A 813 12.61 17.69 -15.11
N LEU A 814 13.49 16.72 -14.87
CA LEU A 814 13.30 15.72 -13.81
C LEU A 814 13.39 16.31 -12.40
N GLN A 815 14.04 17.47 -12.24
CA GLN A 815 14.12 18.21 -10.98
C GLN A 815 12.94 19.16 -10.80
N ASP A 816 12.55 19.88 -11.85
CA ASP A 816 11.46 20.85 -11.83
C ASP A 816 10.77 20.93 -13.21
N GLU A 817 9.64 20.24 -13.34
CA GLU A 817 8.88 20.24 -14.59
C GLU A 817 8.21 21.59 -14.91
N SER A 818 8.04 22.47 -13.91
CA SER A 818 7.29 23.74 -14.09
C SER A 818 8.00 24.73 -15.00
N ARG A 819 9.32 24.55 -15.16
CA ARG A 819 10.18 25.33 -16.05
C ARG A 819 9.95 25.01 -17.52
N PHE A 820 9.34 23.87 -17.83
CA PHE A 820 9.18 23.39 -19.20
C PHE A 820 7.74 23.57 -19.70
N SER A 821 7.61 24.01 -20.95
CA SER A 821 6.32 24.12 -21.63
C SER A 821 6.43 23.71 -23.09
N LEU A 822 5.33 23.19 -23.62
CA LEU A 822 5.21 22.67 -24.97
C LEU A 822 4.20 23.50 -25.76
N ARG A 823 4.41 23.58 -27.07
CA ARG A 823 3.47 24.17 -28.02
C ARG A 823 3.34 23.29 -29.25
N TRP A 824 2.10 23.01 -29.66
CA TRP A 824 1.84 22.31 -30.91
C TRP A 824 1.91 23.26 -32.10
N ILE A 825 2.62 22.85 -33.13
CA ILE A 825 2.81 23.61 -34.36
C ILE A 825 2.06 22.91 -35.49
N VAL A 826 1.13 23.64 -36.11
CA VAL A 826 0.42 23.19 -37.32
C VAL A 826 1.24 23.61 -38.55
N ILE A 827 1.79 22.61 -39.24
CA ILE A 827 2.47 22.78 -40.52
C ILE A 827 1.45 22.54 -41.64
N ASP A 828 1.20 23.58 -42.43
CA ASP A 828 0.37 23.54 -43.63
C ASP A 828 1.28 23.43 -44.88
N GLU A 829 0.68 23.18 -46.05
CA GLU A 829 1.43 22.98 -47.31
C GLU A 829 2.34 24.17 -47.67
N GLN A 830 1.95 25.41 -47.33
CA GLN A 830 2.77 26.60 -47.57
C GLN A 830 4.01 26.64 -46.67
N LYS A 831 3.86 26.27 -45.39
CA LYS A 831 4.98 26.16 -44.46
C LYS A 831 5.95 25.06 -44.89
N THR A 832 5.45 23.90 -45.34
CA THR A 832 6.31 22.81 -45.85
C THR A 832 7.20 23.26 -47.01
N ALA A 833 6.65 24.00 -47.98
CA ALA A 833 7.42 24.51 -49.12
C ALA A 833 8.52 25.51 -48.71
N ILE A 834 8.23 26.38 -47.73
CA ILE A 834 9.24 27.30 -47.18
C ILE A 834 10.38 26.53 -46.51
N LEU A 835 10.03 25.47 -45.78
CA LEU A 835 10.97 24.68 -44.98
C LEU A 835 11.90 23.83 -45.85
N GLU A 836 11.38 23.19 -46.89
CA GLU A 836 12.20 22.50 -47.89
C GLU A 836 13.16 23.46 -48.59
N GLY A 837 12.67 24.66 -48.93
CA GLY A 837 13.49 25.71 -49.53
C GLY A 837 14.64 26.17 -48.61
N VAL A 838 14.35 26.39 -47.33
CA VAL A 838 15.36 26.77 -46.33
C VAL A 838 16.38 25.64 -46.09
N ALA A 839 15.92 24.39 -45.99
CA ALA A 839 16.81 23.23 -45.85
C ALA A 839 17.78 23.11 -47.03
N LYS A 840 17.31 23.41 -48.25
CA LYS A 840 18.16 23.48 -49.45
C LYS A 840 19.21 24.59 -49.35
N VAL A 841 18.83 25.80 -48.90
CA VAL A 841 19.77 26.91 -48.68
C VAL A 841 20.84 26.55 -47.64
N LEU A 842 20.47 25.89 -46.54
CA LEU A 842 21.42 25.42 -45.52
C LEU A 842 22.40 24.39 -46.08
N SER A 843 21.89 23.39 -46.82
CA SER A 843 22.70 22.33 -47.44
C SER A 843 23.72 22.89 -48.44
N GLU A 844 23.31 23.85 -49.28
CA GLU A 844 24.20 24.55 -50.22
C GLU A 844 25.34 25.32 -49.53
N LEU A 845 25.11 25.81 -48.31
CA LEU A 845 26.07 26.55 -47.51
C LEU A 845 26.91 25.66 -46.57
N GLY A 846 26.82 24.34 -46.72
CA GLY A 846 27.62 23.37 -45.95
C GLY A 846 27.08 23.07 -44.55
N ALA A 847 25.86 23.50 -44.23
CA ALA A 847 25.14 23.13 -43.01
C ALA A 847 24.11 22.05 -43.35
N THR A 848 24.42 20.78 -43.09
CA THR A 848 23.47 19.68 -43.31
C THR A 848 22.49 19.58 -42.14
N PRO A 849 21.18 19.81 -42.33
CA PRO A 849 20.19 19.45 -41.32
C PRO A 849 20.14 17.92 -41.16
N GLU A 850 20.05 17.43 -39.93
CA GLU A 850 20.06 15.98 -39.62
C GLU A 850 18.74 15.29 -40.03
N SER A 851 17.64 16.05 -40.19
CA SER A 851 16.37 15.55 -40.73
C SER A 851 15.67 16.59 -41.61
N MET A 852 14.71 16.14 -42.44
CA MET A 852 13.81 17.03 -43.21
C MET A 852 12.66 17.61 -42.38
N ASP A 853 12.74 17.58 -41.03
CA ASP A 853 11.64 18.05 -40.19
C ASP A 853 11.45 19.58 -40.27
N PRO A 854 10.21 20.06 -40.37
CA PRO A 854 9.83 21.48 -40.38
C PRO A 854 10.42 22.42 -39.31
N LEU A 855 10.89 21.92 -38.16
CA LEU A 855 11.55 22.76 -37.14
C LEU A 855 13.08 22.76 -37.27
N GLU A 856 13.66 21.73 -37.87
CA GLU A 856 15.11 21.61 -38.08
C GLU A 856 15.64 22.68 -39.03
N ALA A 857 14.91 23.03 -40.08
CA ALA A 857 15.34 24.07 -41.02
C ALA A 857 15.44 25.46 -40.34
N ALA A 858 14.49 25.79 -39.46
CA ALA A 858 14.52 27.05 -38.70
C ALA A 858 15.64 27.05 -37.64
N ARG A 859 15.83 25.92 -36.95
CA ARG A 859 16.92 25.72 -35.98
C ARG A 859 18.29 25.79 -36.65
N GLY A 860 18.43 25.19 -37.82
CA GLY A 860 19.65 25.20 -38.63
C GLY A 860 20.06 26.61 -39.05
N LEU A 861 19.10 27.48 -39.43
CA LEU A 861 19.38 28.89 -39.74
C LEU A 861 19.89 29.67 -38.51
N VAL A 862 19.25 29.50 -37.36
CA VAL A 862 19.67 30.16 -36.12
C VAL A 862 21.05 29.65 -35.72
N ALA A 863 21.25 28.33 -35.68
CA ALA A 863 22.54 27.70 -35.35
C ALA A 863 23.67 28.16 -36.29
N LEU A 864 23.40 28.24 -37.60
CA LEU A 864 24.34 28.75 -38.58
C LEU A 864 24.82 30.16 -38.21
N VAL A 865 23.91 31.09 -37.91
CA VAL A 865 24.27 32.48 -37.56
C VAL A 865 25.03 32.56 -36.24
N PHE A 866 24.65 31.77 -35.23
CA PHE A 866 25.39 31.70 -33.96
C PHE A 866 26.78 31.06 -34.09
N SER A 867 26.99 30.21 -35.09
CA SER A 867 28.30 29.60 -35.39
C SER A 867 29.26 30.51 -36.18
N LEU A 868 28.77 31.62 -36.75
CA LEU A 868 29.60 32.56 -37.50
C LEU A 868 30.67 33.21 -36.61
N PRO A 869 31.82 33.62 -37.18
CA PRO A 869 32.82 34.39 -36.44
C PRO A 869 32.22 35.64 -35.77
N ALA A 870 32.69 35.99 -34.57
CA ALA A 870 32.13 37.08 -33.76
C ALA A 870 32.08 38.44 -34.50
N TRP A 871 33.01 38.67 -35.42
CA TRP A 871 33.00 39.86 -36.28
C TRP A 871 31.80 39.86 -37.24
N SER A 872 31.49 38.75 -37.93
CA SER A 872 30.33 38.63 -38.82
C SER A 872 29.01 38.84 -38.08
N GLN A 873 28.95 38.40 -36.82
CA GLN A 873 27.78 38.62 -35.95
C GLN A 873 27.55 40.11 -35.60
N ARG A 874 28.56 40.98 -35.75
CA ARG A 874 28.53 42.37 -35.29
C ARG A 874 28.75 43.40 -36.40
N THR A 875 29.30 43.00 -37.55
CA THR A 875 29.73 43.93 -38.60
C THR A 875 28.58 44.74 -39.21
N THR A 876 28.86 45.97 -39.59
CA THR A 876 27.93 46.81 -40.35
C THR A 876 28.29 46.83 -41.84
N ARG A 877 29.33 46.10 -42.28
CA ARG A 877 29.82 46.10 -43.67
C ARG A 877 29.09 45.13 -44.60
N VAL A 878 28.02 44.51 -44.12
CA VAL A 878 27.08 43.70 -44.93
C VAL A 878 25.87 44.54 -45.34
N GLY A 879 25.20 44.12 -46.41
CA GLY A 879 24.00 44.76 -46.96
C GLY A 879 22.87 44.92 -45.92
N ALA A 880 21.97 45.88 -46.19
CA ALA A 880 20.86 46.20 -45.26
C ALA A 880 19.97 44.97 -44.97
N LYS A 881 19.67 44.16 -45.99
CA LYS A 881 18.90 42.90 -45.85
C LYS A 881 19.65 41.86 -45.01
N ALA A 882 20.95 41.65 -45.26
CA ALA A 882 21.79 40.74 -44.45
C ALA A 882 21.87 41.16 -42.98
N ARG A 883 21.98 42.47 -42.72
CA ARG A 883 21.95 43.00 -41.35
C ARG A 883 20.61 42.74 -40.66
N ALA A 884 19.49 42.98 -41.34
CA ALA A 884 18.16 42.74 -40.80
C ALA A 884 17.93 41.25 -40.52
N VAL A 885 18.29 40.36 -41.45
CA VAL A 885 18.22 38.90 -41.28
C VAL A 885 19.06 38.44 -40.09
N ARG A 886 20.32 38.89 -39.99
CA ARG A 886 21.21 38.55 -38.88
C ARG A 886 20.65 39.02 -37.53
N ASP A 887 20.24 40.28 -37.42
CA ASP A 887 19.77 40.85 -36.16
C ASP A 887 18.47 40.17 -35.69
N THR A 888 17.60 39.78 -36.63
CA THR A 888 16.41 38.98 -36.35
C THR A 888 16.75 37.56 -35.89
N LEU A 889 17.71 36.90 -36.54
CA LEU A 889 18.17 35.55 -36.16
C LEU A 889 18.93 35.52 -34.82
N LEU A 890 19.73 36.53 -34.49
CA LEU A 890 20.44 36.62 -33.20
C LEU A 890 19.52 36.94 -32.02
N LYS A 891 18.37 37.58 -32.27
CA LYS A 891 17.35 37.90 -31.25
C LYS A 891 16.22 36.87 -31.20
N ALA A 892 16.28 35.84 -32.05
CA ALA A 892 15.29 34.80 -32.19
C ALA A 892 15.11 34.03 -30.88
N SER A 893 13.91 34.09 -30.29
CA SER A 893 13.53 33.29 -29.12
C SER A 893 12.48 32.23 -29.42
N ASP A 894 12.04 32.13 -30.68
CA ASP A 894 11.05 31.17 -31.18
C ASP A 894 11.27 30.98 -32.71
N PRO A 895 11.82 29.86 -33.18
CA PRO A 895 12.14 29.65 -34.60
C PRO A 895 10.92 29.63 -35.50
N HIS A 896 9.76 29.24 -35.00
CA HIS A 896 8.52 29.29 -35.77
C HIS A 896 8.14 30.74 -36.04
N LYS A 897 8.11 31.56 -34.98
CA LYS A 897 7.85 33.00 -35.12
C LYS A 897 8.92 33.65 -36.01
N VAL A 898 10.18 33.29 -35.84
CA VAL A 898 11.28 33.89 -36.59
C VAL A 898 11.20 33.55 -38.07
N LEU A 899 10.89 32.30 -38.42
CA LEU A 899 10.81 31.89 -39.82
C LEU A 899 9.55 32.39 -40.53
N PHE A 900 8.40 32.39 -39.85
CA PHE A 900 7.11 32.67 -40.49
C PHE A 900 6.57 34.09 -40.25
N VAL A 901 7.15 34.84 -39.31
CA VAL A 901 6.71 36.20 -38.97
C VAL A 901 7.87 37.18 -39.05
N ASP A 902 8.93 36.98 -38.27
CA ASP A 902 9.96 38.01 -38.09
C ASP A 902 10.90 38.15 -39.30
N LEU A 903 11.32 37.05 -39.94
CA LEU A 903 12.15 37.07 -41.15
C LEU A 903 11.37 37.55 -42.39
N PRO A 904 10.14 37.10 -42.66
CA PRO A 904 9.30 37.68 -43.70
C PRO A 904 9.12 39.20 -43.51
N ALA A 905 8.89 39.66 -42.29
CA ALA A 905 8.79 41.10 -42.00
C ALA A 905 10.12 41.85 -42.23
N ALA A 906 11.26 41.21 -41.94
CA ALA A 906 12.59 41.77 -42.20
C ALA A 906 12.98 41.79 -43.69
N LEU A 907 12.27 41.01 -44.53
CA LEU A 907 12.46 40.89 -45.98
C LEU A 907 11.25 41.45 -46.76
N ASP A 908 10.70 42.58 -46.31
CA ASP A 908 9.63 43.34 -46.99
C ASP A 908 8.29 42.59 -47.15
N GLY A 909 7.97 41.64 -46.26
CA GLY A 909 6.67 40.96 -46.20
C GLY A 909 6.48 39.84 -47.23
N GLN A 910 7.56 39.34 -47.84
CA GLN A 910 7.48 38.25 -48.81
C GLN A 910 7.16 36.90 -48.14
N VAL A 911 6.41 36.04 -48.83
CA VAL A 911 5.95 34.73 -48.33
C VAL A 911 6.15 33.66 -49.41
N GLY A 912 6.33 32.40 -49.00
CA GLY A 912 6.42 31.25 -49.91
C GLY A 912 7.77 31.13 -50.63
N ALA A 913 7.78 30.71 -51.89
CA ALA A 913 9.03 30.49 -52.65
C ALA A 913 9.86 31.77 -52.85
N GLN A 914 9.21 32.94 -52.96
CA GLN A 914 9.90 34.23 -53.09
C GLN A 914 10.70 34.60 -51.83
N PHE A 915 10.14 34.28 -50.65
CA PHE A 915 10.85 34.44 -49.37
C PHE A 915 12.15 33.64 -49.33
N VAL A 916 12.14 32.38 -49.81
CA VAL A 916 13.33 31.52 -49.81
C VAL A 916 14.42 32.07 -50.74
N GLU A 917 14.06 32.53 -51.93
CA GLU A 917 15.01 33.15 -52.88
C GLU A 917 15.62 34.44 -52.31
N GLU A 918 14.80 35.31 -51.70
CA GLU A 918 15.29 36.55 -51.07
C GLU A 918 16.10 36.30 -49.80
N LEU A 919 15.89 35.18 -49.09
CA LEU A 919 16.67 34.80 -47.90
C LEU A 919 18.06 34.28 -48.29
N ARG A 920 18.20 33.66 -49.46
CA ARG A 920 19.44 32.98 -49.90
C ARG A 920 20.64 33.93 -49.98
N ALA A 921 20.50 35.06 -50.67
CA ALA A 921 21.60 36.01 -50.87
C ALA A 921 22.09 36.66 -49.54
N PRO A 922 21.20 37.16 -48.66
CA PRO A 922 21.59 37.65 -47.34
C PRO A 922 22.32 36.62 -46.46
N VAL A 923 21.87 35.36 -46.44
CA VAL A 923 22.51 34.31 -45.62
C VAL A 923 23.87 33.93 -46.20
N ALA A 924 23.99 33.78 -47.53
CA ALA A 924 25.27 33.53 -48.19
C ALA A 924 26.28 34.67 -47.96
N GLU A 925 25.82 35.92 -47.98
CA GLU A 925 26.64 37.09 -47.66
C GLU A 925 27.19 37.03 -46.22
N LEU A 926 26.35 36.68 -45.24
CA LEU A 926 26.77 36.56 -43.84
C LEU A 926 27.81 35.45 -43.61
N VAL A 927 27.63 34.31 -44.26
CA VAL A 927 28.59 33.17 -44.18
C VAL A 927 29.92 33.55 -44.82
N GLY A 928 29.91 34.22 -45.99
CA GLY A 928 31.11 34.61 -46.72
C GLY A 928 31.81 35.89 -46.23
N ALA A 929 31.14 36.72 -45.43
CA ALA A 929 31.62 38.06 -45.07
C ALA A 929 33.00 38.07 -44.40
N TYR A 930 33.28 37.10 -43.51
CA TYR A 930 34.54 37.04 -42.79
C TYR A 930 35.72 36.67 -43.70
N ASP A 931 35.51 35.68 -44.58
CA ASP A 931 36.57 35.25 -45.50
C ASP A 931 36.85 36.35 -46.54
N GLN A 932 35.82 37.05 -47.03
CA GLN A 932 35.99 38.22 -47.90
C GLN A 932 36.76 39.36 -47.22
N LEU A 933 36.49 39.62 -45.93
CA LEU A 933 37.24 40.60 -45.16
C LEU A 933 38.73 40.25 -45.12
N LEU A 934 39.07 39.02 -44.75
CA LEU A 934 40.45 38.57 -44.65
C LEU A 934 41.18 38.64 -46.00
N LEU A 935 40.49 38.21 -47.07
CA LEU A 935 41.00 38.30 -48.44
C LEU A 935 41.31 39.75 -48.84
N GLY A 936 40.39 40.69 -48.59
CA GLY A 936 40.60 42.10 -48.93
C GLY A 936 41.76 42.73 -48.17
N ILE A 937 41.94 42.36 -46.89
CA ILE A 937 43.09 42.83 -46.09
C ILE A 937 44.40 42.24 -46.60
N GLU A 938 44.43 40.95 -46.94
CA GLU A 938 45.59 40.28 -47.51
C GLU A 938 46.00 40.94 -48.84
N GLU A 939 45.05 41.19 -49.74
CA GLU A 939 45.32 41.86 -51.03
C GLU A 939 45.88 43.27 -50.85
N ALA A 940 45.27 44.08 -49.97
CA ALA A 940 45.75 45.42 -49.68
C ALA A 940 47.15 45.42 -49.07
N MET A 941 47.42 44.48 -48.14
CA MET A 941 48.74 44.30 -47.53
C MET A 941 49.79 43.90 -48.58
N LEU A 942 49.49 42.92 -49.42
CA LEU A 942 50.41 42.44 -50.45
C LEU A 942 50.72 43.53 -51.48
N ALA A 943 49.72 44.33 -51.87
CA ALA A 943 49.92 45.47 -52.74
C ALA A 943 50.88 46.51 -52.13
N GLU A 944 50.72 46.85 -50.84
CA GLU A 944 51.62 47.78 -50.16
C GLU A 944 53.04 47.23 -49.95
N LEU A 945 53.21 45.91 -49.91
CA LEU A 945 54.50 45.22 -49.80
C LEU A 945 55.18 44.98 -51.16
N ASP A 946 54.54 45.36 -52.28
CA ASP A 946 54.97 45.00 -53.63
C ASP A 946 55.16 43.49 -53.79
N ALA A 947 54.15 42.73 -53.37
CA ALA A 947 54.11 41.28 -53.39
C ALA A 947 52.84 40.77 -54.08
N SER A 948 52.90 39.53 -54.57
CA SER A 948 51.75 38.86 -55.19
C SER A 948 51.42 37.59 -54.44
N ARG A 949 50.12 37.28 -54.37
CA ARG A 949 49.62 36.03 -53.78
C ARG A 949 50.13 34.78 -54.49
N ASN A 950 50.51 34.91 -55.77
CA ASN A 950 51.10 33.84 -56.57
C ASN A 950 52.60 33.61 -56.28
N ASP A 951 53.25 34.50 -55.51
CA ASP A 951 54.67 34.41 -55.15
C ASP A 951 54.93 34.80 -53.68
N LEU A 952 54.23 34.13 -52.77
CA LEU A 952 54.46 34.29 -51.32
C LEU A 952 55.85 33.80 -50.88
N ALA A 953 56.56 33.03 -51.69
CA ALA A 953 57.92 32.57 -51.39
C ALA A 953 58.92 33.73 -51.44
N SER A 954 58.80 34.61 -52.43
CA SER A 954 59.59 35.83 -52.54
C SER A 954 59.34 36.77 -51.34
N LEU A 955 58.08 36.98 -50.95
CA LEU A 955 57.74 37.79 -49.78
C LEU A 955 58.34 37.23 -48.48
N ARG A 956 58.24 35.91 -48.26
CA ARG A 956 58.82 35.24 -47.09
C ARG A 956 60.35 35.42 -47.03
N ALA A 957 61.03 35.29 -48.17
CA ALA A 957 62.48 35.50 -48.25
C ALA A 957 62.86 36.96 -47.94
N ARG A 958 62.11 37.94 -48.47
CA ARG A 958 62.29 39.37 -48.17
C ARG A 958 62.11 39.66 -46.68
N ALA A 959 61.06 39.11 -46.08
CA ALA A 959 60.76 39.29 -44.66
C ALA A 959 61.81 38.65 -43.73
N ALA A 960 62.32 37.46 -44.07
CA ALA A 960 63.38 36.80 -43.30
C ALA A 960 64.70 37.59 -43.31
N MET A 961 65.00 38.34 -44.38
CA MET A 961 66.20 39.19 -44.43
C MET A 961 66.12 40.42 -43.53
N LEU A 962 64.92 40.81 -43.11
CA LEU A 962 64.65 41.97 -42.25
C LEU A 962 64.58 41.63 -40.76
N GLU A 963 64.67 40.35 -40.41
CA GLU A 963 64.68 39.89 -39.02
C GLU A 963 65.92 40.43 -38.28
N GLY A 964 65.70 41.16 -37.19
CA GLY A 964 66.75 41.82 -36.38
C GLY A 964 67.39 43.07 -37.01
N VAL A 965 66.71 43.70 -37.99
CA VAL A 965 67.19 44.91 -38.68
C VAL A 965 66.53 46.19 -38.15
N SER A 966 65.21 46.18 -37.92
CA SER A 966 64.42 47.38 -37.63
C SER A 966 64.62 47.97 -36.23
N GLY A 967 64.88 47.13 -35.21
CA GLY A 967 64.99 47.54 -33.81
C GLY A 967 63.67 47.93 -33.12
N ASP A 968 62.58 48.04 -33.87
CA ASP A 968 61.20 48.16 -33.36
C ASP A 968 60.58 46.76 -33.21
N LEU A 969 60.25 46.39 -31.97
CA LEU A 969 59.66 45.09 -31.62
C LEU A 969 58.37 44.78 -32.41
N ARG A 970 57.56 45.79 -32.74
CA ARG A 970 56.33 45.58 -33.53
C ARG A 970 56.65 45.31 -34.99
N GLN A 971 57.62 46.03 -35.55
CA GLN A 971 58.06 45.82 -36.92
C GLN A 971 58.75 44.45 -37.08
N GLU A 972 59.52 44.01 -36.08
CA GLU A 972 60.10 42.66 -36.05
C GLU A 972 59.03 41.57 -35.97
N ALA A 973 58.01 41.75 -35.13
CA ALA A 973 56.88 40.82 -35.06
C ALA A 973 56.09 40.75 -36.38
N PHE A 974 55.95 41.87 -37.09
CA PHE A 974 55.30 41.91 -38.41
C PHE A 974 56.14 41.16 -39.45
N CYS A 975 57.45 41.41 -39.53
CA CYS A 975 58.36 40.70 -40.42
C CYS A 975 58.40 39.19 -40.13
N ALA A 976 58.43 38.79 -38.84
CA ALA A 976 58.41 37.37 -38.45
C ALA A 976 57.13 36.65 -38.85
N ARG A 977 55.96 37.33 -38.80
CA ARG A 977 54.68 36.78 -39.30
C ARG A 977 54.66 36.69 -40.82
N LEU A 978 55.18 37.69 -41.53
CA LEU A 978 55.34 37.66 -42.99
C LEU A 978 56.31 36.57 -43.47
N ALA A 979 57.39 36.31 -42.73
CA ALA A 979 58.35 35.23 -43.05
C ALA A 979 57.73 33.82 -43.00
N LYS A 980 56.61 33.67 -42.30
CA LYS A 980 55.82 32.44 -42.19
C LYS A 980 54.48 32.52 -42.92
N HIS A 981 54.23 33.57 -43.68
CA HIS A 981 52.93 33.78 -44.32
C HIS A 981 52.71 32.79 -45.47
N ASP A 982 51.63 32.01 -45.37
CA ASP A 982 51.28 30.93 -46.30
C ASP A 982 49.92 31.14 -46.98
N GLY A 983 49.27 32.28 -46.76
CA GLY A 983 47.94 32.59 -47.29
C GLY A 983 46.80 31.88 -46.57
N SER A 984 47.07 31.08 -45.53
CA SER A 984 46.03 30.45 -44.73
C SER A 984 45.28 31.48 -43.88
N ARG A 985 44.01 31.18 -43.57
CA ARG A 985 43.17 32.00 -42.68
C ARG A 985 43.87 32.30 -41.34
N ALA A 986 44.48 31.30 -40.72
CA ALA A 986 45.21 31.46 -39.46
C ALA A 986 46.41 32.41 -39.58
N SER A 987 47.09 32.41 -40.74
CA SER A 987 48.22 33.31 -41.00
C SER A 987 47.76 34.76 -41.15
N ILE A 988 46.68 35.00 -41.91
CA ILE A 988 46.10 36.34 -42.09
C ILE A 988 45.55 36.86 -40.76
N GLU A 989 44.81 36.03 -40.01
CA GLU A 989 44.30 36.38 -38.69
C GLU A 989 45.44 36.74 -37.73
N GLY A 990 46.55 35.99 -37.79
CA GLY A 990 47.76 36.29 -37.05
C GLY A 990 48.30 37.68 -37.36
N ILE A 991 48.45 38.05 -38.63
CA ILE A 991 48.96 39.38 -39.00
C ILE A 991 47.99 40.48 -38.57
N LEU A 992 46.69 40.30 -38.81
CA LEU A 992 45.66 41.25 -38.46
C LEU A 992 45.52 41.46 -36.94
N SER A 993 45.65 40.39 -36.15
CA SER A 993 45.71 40.48 -34.69
C SER A 993 46.92 41.25 -34.17
N LEU A 994 48.05 41.25 -34.90
CA LEU A 994 49.20 42.09 -34.53
C LEU A 994 48.83 43.56 -34.59
N ALA A 995 48.24 43.95 -35.72
CA ALA A 995 47.90 45.32 -36.05
C ALA A 995 46.71 45.84 -35.22
N ALA A 996 45.70 44.98 -34.99
CA ALA A 996 44.55 45.30 -34.14
C ALA A 996 44.86 45.26 -32.63
N ASN A 997 45.98 44.61 -32.23
CA ASN A 997 46.32 44.30 -30.84
C ASN A 997 45.19 43.59 -30.06
N LYS A 998 44.43 42.72 -30.76
CA LYS A 998 43.26 41.99 -30.25
C LYS A 998 43.11 40.63 -30.94
N PRO A 999 42.61 39.60 -30.24
CA PRO A 999 42.30 38.31 -30.87
C PRO A 999 41.05 38.40 -31.78
N PRO A 1000 40.88 37.47 -32.74
CA PRO A 1000 39.77 37.51 -33.72
C PRO A 1000 38.36 37.64 -33.14
N ARG A 1001 38.11 37.04 -31.98
CA ARG A 1001 36.80 37.06 -31.29
C ARG A 1001 36.37 38.46 -30.81
N ASP A 1002 37.32 39.38 -30.66
CA ASP A 1002 37.09 40.72 -30.08
C ASP A 1002 37.10 41.83 -31.13
N TRP A 1003 37.22 41.49 -32.42
CA TRP A 1003 37.24 42.47 -33.50
C TRP A 1003 35.86 43.10 -33.76
N ASN A 1004 35.88 44.38 -34.08
CA ASN A 1004 34.76 45.13 -34.67
C ASN A 1004 35.26 45.93 -35.89
N ASP A 1005 34.35 46.55 -36.64
CA ASP A 1005 34.71 47.28 -37.88
C ASP A 1005 35.76 48.38 -37.67
N ARG A 1006 35.76 49.08 -36.52
CA ARG A 1006 36.75 50.13 -36.22
C ARG A 1006 38.13 49.55 -35.95
N ASP A 1007 38.20 48.40 -35.28
CA ASP A 1007 39.45 47.69 -35.05
C ASP A 1007 40.07 47.24 -36.38
N ILE A 1008 39.24 46.82 -37.34
CA ILE A 1008 39.69 46.45 -38.69
C ILE A 1008 40.22 47.65 -39.46
N ASP A 1009 39.55 48.81 -39.39
CA ASP A 1009 40.05 50.04 -40.03
C ASP A 1009 41.40 50.49 -39.46
N ALA A 1010 41.50 50.51 -38.13
CA ALA A 1010 42.73 50.87 -37.44
C ALA A 1010 43.87 49.89 -37.79
N ALA A 1011 43.58 48.60 -37.82
CA ALA A 1011 44.55 47.57 -38.16
C ALA A 1011 44.99 47.65 -39.63
N SER A 1012 44.09 47.97 -40.56
CA SER A 1012 44.42 48.15 -41.97
C SER A 1012 45.40 49.31 -42.17
N LEU A 1013 45.20 50.43 -41.46
CA LEU A 1013 46.12 51.55 -41.47
C LEU A 1013 47.49 51.19 -40.87
N ASP A 1014 47.50 50.45 -39.76
CA ASP A 1014 48.75 50.00 -39.12
C ASP A 1014 49.52 49.01 -40.01
N ILE A 1015 48.83 48.11 -40.71
CA ILE A 1015 49.43 47.22 -41.72
C ILE A 1015 50.06 48.02 -42.86
N ALA A 1016 49.39 49.05 -43.40
CA ALA A 1016 49.96 49.90 -44.44
C ALA A 1016 51.21 50.66 -43.95
N GLN A 1017 51.19 51.17 -42.70
CA GLN A 1017 52.36 51.81 -42.10
C GLN A 1017 53.51 50.81 -41.89
N ALA A 1018 53.22 49.60 -41.42
CA ALA A 1018 54.20 48.53 -41.24
C ALA A 1018 54.79 48.07 -42.58
N ALA A 1019 53.98 47.99 -43.64
CA ALA A 1019 54.43 47.68 -45.00
C ALA A 1019 55.33 48.78 -45.59
N LEU A 1020 55.01 50.06 -45.33
CA LEU A 1020 55.87 51.17 -45.74
C LEU A 1020 57.22 51.17 -44.99
N ARG A 1021 57.20 50.91 -43.67
CA ARG A 1021 58.43 50.72 -42.89
C ARG A 1021 59.23 49.51 -43.36
N PHE A 1022 58.56 48.41 -43.71
CA PHE A 1022 59.19 47.20 -44.25
C PHE A 1022 60.01 47.52 -45.50
N ARG A 1023 59.42 48.21 -46.49
CA ARG A 1023 60.12 48.62 -47.72
C ARG A 1023 61.27 49.59 -47.44
N ARG A 1024 61.08 50.50 -46.49
CA ARG A 1024 62.16 51.41 -46.06
C ARG A 1024 63.31 50.63 -45.46
N ASP A 1025 63.03 49.73 -44.53
CA ASP A 1025 64.04 48.92 -43.85
C ASP A 1025 64.76 47.99 -44.86
N GLU A 1026 64.04 47.48 -45.87
CA GLU A 1026 64.58 46.73 -47.01
C GLU A 1026 65.66 47.51 -47.77
N ALA A 1027 65.45 48.81 -48.00
CA ALA A 1027 66.43 49.69 -48.64
C ALA A 1027 67.70 49.91 -47.78
N PHE A 1028 67.62 49.75 -46.45
CA PHE A 1028 68.74 49.94 -45.51
C PHE A 1028 69.45 48.63 -45.10
N VAL A 1029 69.01 47.46 -45.58
CA VAL A 1029 69.62 46.14 -45.27
C VAL A 1029 71.12 46.06 -45.62
N ALA A 1030 71.58 46.87 -46.59
CA ALA A 1030 72.99 46.93 -47.02
C ALA A 1030 73.96 47.39 -45.90
N VAL A 1031 73.48 48.12 -44.89
CA VAL A 1031 74.30 48.65 -43.78
C VAL A 1031 74.91 47.55 -42.89
N LYS A 1032 74.36 46.32 -42.93
CA LYS A 1032 74.87 45.14 -42.19
C LYS A 1032 75.63 44.12 -43.06
N GLY A 1033 76.12 44.49 -44.25
CA GLY A 1033 76.94 43.60 -45.09
C GLY A 1033 76.19 42.48 -45.82
N ARG A 1034 74.86 42.62 -46.00
CA ARG A 1034 74.01 41.71 -46.79
C ARG A 1034 73.83 42.29 -48.20
N LYS A 1035 74.00 41.48 -49.27
CA LYS A 1035 73.85 41.94 -50.66
C LYS A 1035 72.36 42.11 -51.04
N PRO A 1036 71.90 43.31 -51.42
CA PRO A 1036 70.55 43.54 -51.96
C PRO A 1036 70.36 42.87 -53.33
N LYS A 1037 69.10 42.61 -53.73
CA LYS A 1037 68.72 42.15 -55.09
C LYS A 1037 68.14 43.29 -55.97
N THR A 1038 68.15 44.51 -55.47
CA THR A 1038 67.63 45.70 -56.13
C THR A 1038 68.46 46.91 -55.72
N ASP A 1039 68.93 47.69 -56.69
CA ASP A 1039 69.58 48.96 -56.44
C ASP A 1039 68.51 50.06 -56.31
N ALA A 1040 68.37 50.59 -55.10
CA ALA A 1040 67.48 51.71 -54.80
C ALA A 1040 68.27 53.02 -54.84
N PHE A 1041 67.91 53.93 -55.75
CA PHE A 1041 68.52 55.25 -55.85
C PHE A 1041 67.60 56.31 -55.28
N ALA A 1042 68.10 57.10 -54.34
CA ALA A 1042 67.45 58.31 -53.85
C ALA A 1042 68.30 59.52 -54.25
N VAL A 1043 67.78 60.37 -55.14
CA VAL A 1043 68.49 61.57 -55.61
C VAL A 1043 67.73 62.81 -55.13
N VAL A 1044 68.47 63.72 -54.49
CA VAL A 1044 67.97 65.00 -54.00
C VAL A 1044 68.69 66.11 -54.77
N PHE A 1045 67.94 66.88 -55.55
CA PHE A 1045 68.48 68.03 -56.30
C PHE A 1045 68.13 69.33 -55.58
N GLY A 1046 69.11 70.22 -55.40
CA GLY A 1046 68.91 71.56 -54.85
C GLY A 1046 69.83 72.59 -55.53
N ALA A 1047 69.25 73.62 -56.14
CA ALA A 1047 70.01 74.74 -56.71
C ALA A 1047 69.20 76.04 -56.69
N GLY A 1048 69.75 77.10 -56.09
CA GLY A 1048 69.23 78.48 -56.12
C GLY A 1048 68.72 79.02 -54.78
N PRO A 1049 68.42 80.34 -54.69
CA PRO A 1049 68.06 81.03 -53.45
C PRO A 1049 66.73 80.58 -52.81
N ASP A 1050 65.86 79.89 -53.56
CA ASP A 1050 64.50 79.52 -53.13
C ASP A 1050 64.38 78.10 -52.52
N THR A 1051 65.49 77.38 -52.31
CA THR A 1051 65.53 76.08 -51.58
C THR A 1051 64.40 75.10 -51.91
N ARG A 1052 64.03 74.96 -53.19
CA ARG A 1052 63.15 73.86 -53.64
C ARG A 1052 63.98 72.59 -53.78
N THR A 1053 63.85 71.68 -52.81
CA THR A 1053 64.38 70.32 -52.89
C THR A 1053 63.37 69.41 -53.59
N LEU A 1054 63.82 68.77 -54.67
CA LEU A 1054 63.04 67.76 -55.40
C LEU A 1054 63.69 66.40 -55.10
N SER A 1055 63.00 65.54 -54.35
CA SER A 1055 63.46 64.20 -53.99
C SER A 1055 62.71 63.16 -54.79
N ARG A 1056 63.44 62.27 -55.47
CA ARG A 1056 62.86 61.14 -56.20
C ARG A 1056 63.56 59.85 -55.83
N ALA A 1057 62.77 58.84 -55.51
CA ALA A 1057 63.23 57.46 -55.30
C ALA A 1057 62.74 56.61 -56.47
N PHE A 1058 63.64 55.81 -57.05
CA PHE A 1058 63.30 54.83 -58.07
C PHE A 1058 64.22 53.62 -57.95
N ALA A 1059 63.72 52.45 -58.34
CA ALA A 1059 64.48 51.20 -58.36
C ALA A 1059 64.72 50.79 -59.82
N VAL A 1060 65.94 50.34 -60.12
CA VAL A 1060 66.29 49.77 -61.42
C VAL A 1060 66.57 48.28 -61.22
N SER A 1061 65.90 47.43 -62.00
CA SER A 1061 66.14 45.99 -61.97
C SER A 1061 67.46 45.63 -62.65
N ASP A 1062 68.17 44.62 -62.12
CA ASP A 1062 69.43 44.06 -62.67
C ASP A 1062 69.36 43.76 -64.18
N LYS A 1063 68.18 43.47 -64.73
CA LYS A 1063 67.99 43.24 -66.18
C LYS A 1063 68.35 44.45 -67.04
N HIS A 1064 68.30 45.66 -66.48
CA HIS A 1064 68.56 46.91 -67.19
C HIS A 1064 69.95 47.50 -66.91
N ALA A 1065 70.73 46.92 -65.98
CA ALA A 1065 72.06 47.41 -65.61
C ALA A 1065 73.03 47.57 -66.80
N PRO A 1066 73.16 46.62 -67.76
CA PRO A 1066 74.11 46.76 -68.86
C PRO A 1066 73.80 47.94 -69.79
N LYS A 1067 72.51 48.26 -69.93
CA LYS A 1067 72.03 49.35 -70.78
C LYS A 1067 72.16 50.70 -70.10
N VAL A 1068 72.10 50.73 -68.77
CA VAL A 1068 72.37 51.93 -67.97
C VAL A 1068 73.86 52.25 -68.00
N ASP A 1069 74.73 51.25 -67.84
CA ASP A 1069 76.18 51.43 -67.90
C ASP A 1069 76.64 51.95 -69.27
N GLU A 1070 76.11 51.40 -70.38
CA GLU A 1070 76.40 51.90 -71.74
C GLU A 1070 76.00 53.38 -71.92
N LEU A 1071 74.87 53.79 -71.34
CA LEU A 1071 74.40 55.18 -71.38
C LEU A 1071 75.25 56.10 -70.51
N VAL A 1072 75.71 55.64 -69.34
CA VAL A 1072 76.62 56.39 -68.47
C VAL A 1072 77.95 56.63 -69.19
N ASP A 1073 78.54 55.60 -69.80
CA ASP A 1073 79.79 55.74 -70.53
C ASP A 1073 79.69 56.73 -71.71
N LYS A 1074 78.58 56.70 -72.46
CA LYS A 1074 78.29 57.69 -73.50
C LYS A 1074 78.17 59.11 -72.95
N LEU A 1075 77.42 59.29 -71.86
CA LEU A 1075 77.21 60.61 -71.24
C LEU A 1075 78.52 61.19 -70.69
N VAL A 1076 79.36 60.35 -70.08
CA VAL A 1076 80.67 60.76 -69.58
C VAL A 1076 81.58 61.19 -70.73
N ALA A 1077 81.62 60.43 -71.83
CA ALA A 1077 82.41 60.76 -73.02
C ALA A 1077 81.95 62.08 -73.67
N ASP A 1078 80.65 62.28 -73.86
CA ASP A 1078 80.08 63.51 -74.45
C ASP A 1078 80.36 64.74 -73.58
N LEU A 1079 80.23 64.62 -72.26
CA LEU A 1079 80.45 65.71 -71.32
C LEU A 1079 81.94 66.07 -71.15
N THR A 1080 82.85 65.08 -71.16
CA THR A 1080 84.29 65.34 -71.04
C THR A 1080 84.91 65.91 -72.33
N SER A 1081 84.30 65.67 -73.49
CA SER A 1081 84.74 66.23 -74.78
C SER A 1081 84.67 67.76 -74.88
N GLN A 1082 83.94 68.43 -73.96
CA GLN A 1082 83.74 69.88 -73.98
C GLN A 1082 84.81 70.68 -73.21
N GLY A 1083 85.80 70.04 -72.59
CA GLY A 1083 86.91 70.70 -71.90
C GLY A 1083 86.53 71.55 -70.68
N LEU A 1084 85.32 71.35 -70.13
CA LEU A 1084 84.82 72.08 -68.96
C LEU A 1084 85.35 71.50 -67.64
N ARG A 1085 85.39 72.33 -66.59
CA ARG A 1085 85.73 71.86 -65.22
C ARG A 1085 84.67 70.89 -64.71
N THR A 1086 85.09 69.90 -63.93
CA THR A 1086 84.23 68.85 -63.37
C THR A 1086 83.03 69.43 -62.60
N GLU A 1087 83.19 70.57 -61.92
CA GLU A 1087 82.09 71.22 -61.19
C GLU A 1087 80.96 71.69 -62.12
N LEU A 1088 81.29 72.16 -63.33
CA LEU A 1088 80.31 72.59 -64.33
C LEU A 1088 79.60 71.40 -64.98
N LEU A 1089 80.32 70.29 -65.18
CA LEU A 1089 79.74 69.04 -65.70
C LEU A 1089 78.76 68.42 -64.70
N LEU A 1090 79.11 68.39 -63.42
CA LEU A 1090 78.23 67.92 -62.35
C LEU A 1090 77.00 68.83 -62.20
N ALA A 1091 77.15 70.14 -62.32
CA ALA A 1091 76.03 71.08 -62.32
C ALA A 1091 75.10 70.90 -63.52
N ALA A 1092 75.64 70.58 -64.70
CA ALA A 1092 74.86 70.27 -65.90
C ALA A 1092 74.07 68.96 -65.76
N LEU A 1093 74.69 67.91 -65.23
CA LEU A 1093 74.04 66.63 -64.90
C LEU A 1093 72.90 66.81 -63.90
N ALA A 1094 73.13 67.58 -62.82
CA ALA A 1094 72.10 67.88 -61.83
C ALA A 1094 70.91 68.66 -62.42
N LYS A 1095 71.17 69.70 -63.23
CA LYS A 1095 70.10 70.46 -63.93
C LYS A 1095 69.35 69.61 -64.95
N THR A 1096 70.02 68.66 -65.58
CA THR A 1096 69.41 67.72 -66.53
C THR A 1096 68.47 66.75 -65.80
N GLY A 1097 68.90 66.21 -64.66
CA GLY A 1097 68.07 65.40 -63.77
C GLY A 1097 66.83 66.15 -63.25
N MET A 1098 66.97 67.43 -62.90
CA MET A 1098 65.83 68.29 -62.52
C MET A 1098 64.82 68.45 -63.66
N ARG A 1099 65.28 68.77 -64.88
CA ARG A 1099 64.39 68.95 -66.04
C ARG A 1099 63.65 67.67 -66.45
N LEU A 1100 64.34 66.52 -66.40
CA LEU A 1100 63.71 65.22 -66.69
C LEU A 1100 62.65 64.88 -65.64
N SER A 1101 62.89 65.23 -64.38
CA SER A 1101 61.93 65.02 -63.28
C SER A 1101 60.71 65.93 -63.39
N GLU A 1102 60.90 67.22 -63.71
CA GLU A 1102 59.80 68.17 -63.94
C GLU A 1102 58.93 67.81 -65.16
N LYS A 1103 59.56 67.33 -66.24
CA LYS A 1103 58.85 66.94 -67.47
C LYS A 1103 57.94 65.72 -67.26
N ASP A 1104 58.42 64.69 -66.55
CA ASP A 1104 57.63 63.51 -66.23
C ASP A 1104 56.50 63.80 -65.22
N ILE A 1105 56.70 64.74 -64.28
CA ILE A 1105 55.63 65.22 -63.39
C ILE A 1105 54.52 65.91 -64.20
N ASN A 1106 54.88 66.75 -65.19
CA ASN A 1106 53.91 67.39 -66.07
C ASN A 1106 53.21 66.39 -67.01
N ASP A 1107 53.92 65.43 -67.58
CA ASP A 1107 53.33 64.41 -68.47
C ASP A 1107 52.33 63.51 -67.72
N ARG A 1108 52.59 63.15 -66.45
CA ARG A 1108 51.65 62.41 -65.60
C ARG A 1108 50.43 63.23 -65.17
N SER A 1109 50.58 64.54 -65.02
CA SER A 1109 49.44 65.43 -64.72
C SER A 1109 48.48 65.62 -65.91
N SER A 1110 48.95 65.39 -67.14
CA SER A 1110 48.17 65.50 -68.37
C SER A 1110 47.40 64.23 -68.76
N THR A 1111 47.63 63.10 -68.06
CA THR A 1111 46.99 61.79 -68.31
C THR A 1111 45.83 61.48 -67.34
N HIS A 1112 45.41 62.45 -66.53
CA HIS A 1112 44.16 62.41 -65.75
C HIS A 1112 43.26 63.59 -66.13
N GLY A 1113 42.84 63.59 -67.40
CA GLY A 1113 41.74 64.37 -67.97
C GLY A 1113 40.90 63.47 -68.85
#